data_AF-A0AAD7XDU3-F1
#
_entry.id   AF-A0AAD7XDU3-F1
#
_cell.length_a   1.000
_cell.length_b   1.000
_cell.length_c   1.000
_cell.angle_alpha   90.00
_cell.angle_beta   90.00
_cell.angle_gamma   90.00
#
_symmetry.space_group_name_H-M   'P 1'
#
loop_
_entity.id
_entity.type
_entity.pdbx_description
1 polymer ?
#
loop_
_entity_poly.entity_id
_entity_poly.type
_entity_poly.pdbx_seq_one_letter_code
_entity_poly.pdbx_strand_id
1 'polypeptide(L)'
;MPLPIKRIRKVTADDALGALIATSAVTKEIADIMQFPPAQAAAGILLLVFQTIQKIQSNKEECYRLARRCLSMLIDIRDHMSDHWETAPPSLLKAITKFEETLESIHKFMKQEAEQKWGSRLMRKNTIEIAMKQHHTALDDAVRSFQIAALINIQLSLGDASRSKSSPNAVDMSSGGGPSNAVQLRQPTLPLYTAEESSRAIVSDLDQMCSSPVPGSAVSEQFTIVEPTRSGSTMSDFELIRRTISADEPTSIETSSDIEEELILTEHHGFNRYHQSQFLMKGKSRIKSGWWAGGIEGAIEGRRAIMLQYETLDTRRQDFTEPLSPQLTSDDWLLERRNPDAIHTPCEWCDPTIYVYPLTSDPWAAQTRLPQAMLLDAIKNDAALYLQRQMNLSDSKLQDYVERADFRIDSEHTVVMGLPPPEVDNIQSWRNYGLAHSIRSIYLKLLPNGGNVREPIDTRDKDVSEERQRKLSHLVVLARALLPESDNLTVVKERVQRVLCAEDEEDEEADASSMTLRQIRKAAFAVGAQQQAWFRNTVPPSKYSVGDLGYLPKGSDDWDDFVVCCNVFHDNGFDCTTSSHVTGRQGAWVNRIYQQQDMSPFELPGDINGWSVVVTPESESDIYIIHEMMMSQVNAAWNFLLDSGRSLAKQYGVAPEELILVTRVGTEQRFRVRDLRKIQYWPSSVGAQPHSHMPHHSPFQHHGFGQMPNGGPQRAPVYGQDLSPKIFYLFTSSDKDYQSHFSQRPMPAPMQKDEKPPELDASIVKCFAYLNAKYGFLDYVQLHAEDFED
;
A
#
# COMPACT_ATOMS: atom_id res chain seq x y z
N MET A 1 43.55 1.14 10.48
CA MET A 1 43.72 -0.34 10.61
C MET A 1 42.49 -1.02 10.02
N PRO A 2 42.61 -2.16 9.32
CA PRO A 2 41.45 -2.92 8.86
C PRO A 2 40.79 -3.68 10.03
N LEU A 3 39.45 -3.68 10.11
CA LEU A 3 38.70 -4.44 11.10
C LEU A 3 38.33 -5.84 10.56
N PRO A 4 38.47 -6.92 11.36
CA PRO A 4 38.27 -8.29 10.87
C PRO A 4 36.79 -8.71 10.89
N ILE A 5 36.31 -9.24 9.76
CA ILE A 5 34.98 -9.85 9.64
C ILE A 5 34.91 -11.13 10.50
N LYS A 6 34.17 -11.08 11.62
CA LYS A 6 33.93 -12.25 12.48
C LYS A 6 32.81 -13.14 11.92
N ARG A 7 32.95 -14.46 12.13
CA ARG A 7 32.11 -15.50 11.52
C ARG A 7 30.66 -15.56 12.06
N ILE A 8 29.82 -16.16 11.22
CA ILE A 8 28.40 -16.52 11.40
C ILE A 8 28.09 -17.10 12.80
N ARG A 9 26.94 -16.71 13.37
CA ARG A 9 26.43 -17.18 14.68
C ARG A 9 26.10 -18.69 14.68
N LYS A 10 26.21 -19.32 15.85
CA LYS A 10 25.62 -20.63 16.13
C LYS A 10 24.10 -20.48 16.36
N VAL A 11 23.34 -21.52 16.07
CA VAL A 11 21.91 -21.64 16.43
C VAL A 11 21.77 -21.70 17.95
N THR A 12 20.78 -20.98 18.49
CA THR A 12 20.46 -20.91 19.91
C THR A 12 19.59 -22.10 20.37
N ALA A 13 19.70 -22.49 21.64
CA ALA A 13 19.01 -23.69 22.15
C ALA A 13 17.47 -23.55 22.15
N ASP A 14 16.98 -22.34 22.33
CA ASP A 14 15.54 -22.04 22.41
C ASP A 14 14.83 -22.22 21.06
N ASP A 15 15.51 -21.93 19.94
CA ASP A 15 15.03 -22.24 18.58
C ASP A 15 14.84 -23.74 18.37
N ALA A 16 15.71 -24.56 18.98
CA ALA A 16 15.61 -26.00 18.92
C ALA A 16 14.46 -26.51 19.79
N LEU A 17 14.28 -25.97 21.00
CA LEU A 17 13.18 -26.34 21.90
C LEU A 17 11.81 -25.96 21.30
N GLY A 18 11.67 -24.74 20.79
CA GLY A 18 10.43 -24.27 20.13
C GLY A 18 10.06 -25.12 18.92
N ALA A 19 11.05 -25.48 18.09
CA ALA A 19 10.83 -26.40 16.97
C ALA A 19 10.41 -27.82 17.43
N LEU A 20 10.93 -28.30 18.55
CA LEU A 20 10.60 -29.64 19.11
C LEU A 20 9.18 -29.68 19.67
N ILE A 21 8.75 -28.63 20.38
CA ILE A 21 7.37 -28.49 20.88
C ILE A 21 6.38 -28.34 19.71
N ALA A 22 6.68 -27.50 18.73
CA ALA A 22 5.82 -27.31 17.57
C ALA A 22 5.68 -28.59 16.71
N THR A 23 6.76 -29.38 16.57
CA THR A 23 6.71 -30.63 15.80
C THR A 23 6.06 -31.79 16.53
N SER A 24 6.02 -31.81 17.87
CA SER A 24 5.30 -32.87 18.61
C SER A 24 3.77 -32.75 18.47
N ALA A 25 3.24 -31.51 18.51
CA ALA A 25 1.82 -31.25 18.25
C ALA A 25 1.42 -31.65 16.82
N VAL A 26 2.17 -31.18 15.82
CA VAL A 26 2.00 -31.54 14.40
C VAL A 26 2.08 -33.06 14.17
N THR A 27 2.99 -33.76 14.85
CA THR A 27 3.11 -35.22 14.71
C THR A 27 1.87 -35.95 15.21
N LYS A 28 1.19 -35.43 16.25
CA LYS A 28 -0.09 -35.99 16.70
C LYS A 28 -1.19 -35.79 15.66
N GLU A 29 -1.36 -34.57 15.15
CA GLU A 29 -2.35 -34.26 14.12
C GLU A 29 -2.17 -35.14 12.87
N ILE A 30 -0.92 -35.34 12.43
CA ILE A 30 -0.58 -36.27 11.34
C ILE A 30 -0.92 -37.73 11.70
N ALA A 31 -0.63 -38.20 12.92
CA ALA A 31 -0.96 -39.56 13.35
C ALA A 31 -2.48 -39.81 13.43
N ASP A 32 -3.28 -38.78 13.73
CA ASP A 32 -4.74 -38.83 13.68
C ASP A 32 -5.25 -38.87 12.22
N ILE A 33 -4.56 -38.22 11.26
CA ILE A 33 -4.89 -38.30 9.82
C ILE A 33 -4.42 -39.63 9.20
N MET A 34 -3.31 -40.22 9.65
CA MET A 34 -2.80 -41.51 9.14
C MET A 34 -3.75 -42.71 9.42
N GLN A 35 -4.76 -42.52 10.26
CA GLN A 35 -5.84 -43.48 10.50
C GLN A 35 -6.97 -43.39 9.45
N PHE A 36 -7.02 -42.33 8.64
CA PHE A 36 -8.00 -42.11 7.59
C PHE A 36 -7.46 -42.58 6.22
N PRO A 37 -7.93 -43.73 5.66
CA PRO A 37 -7.24 -44.39 4.55
C PRO A 37 -7.03 -43.54 3.29
N PRO A 38 -8.00 -42.72 2.81
CA PRO A 38 -7.81 -41.90 1.60
C PRO A 38 -6.69 -40.86 1.68
N ALA A 39 -6.34 -40.38 2.88
CA ALA A 39 -5.28 -39.38 3.07
C ALA A 39 -3.99 -39.96 3.67
N GLN A 40 -3.93 -41.28 3.92
CA GLN A 40 -2.83 -41.90 4.66
C GLN A 40 -1.45 -41.69 4.00
N ALA A 41 -1.38 -41.79 2.66
CA ALA A 41 -0.16 -41.56 1.91
C ALA A 41 0.26 -40.08 1.92
N ALA A 42 -0.67 -39.16 1.68
CA ALA A 42 -0.47 -37.72 1.78
C ALA A 42 0.04 -37.28 3.17
N ALA A 43 -0.54 -37.82 4.25
CA ALA A 43 -0.10 -37.59 5.62
C ALA A 43 1.33 -38.12 5.88
N GLY A 44 1.67 -39.29 5.33
CA GLY A 44 3.02 -39.86 5.38
C GLY A 44 4.06 -38.98 4.66
N ILE A 45 3.73 -38.46 3.47
CA ILE A 45 4.59 -37.51 2.74
C ILE A 45 4.78 -36.22 3.55
N LEU A 46 3.71 -35.69 4.14
CA LEU A 46 3.76 -34.48 4.94
C LEU A 46 4.64 -34.64 6.21
N LEU A 47 4.67 -35.82 6.82
CA LEU A 47 5.60 -36.11 7.92
C LEU A 47 7.06 -36.01 7.46
N LEU A 48 7.38 -36.52 6.27
CA LEU A 48 8.73 -36.42 5.68
C LEU A 48 9.08 -34.96 5.31
N VAL A 49 8.11 -34.15 4.88
CA VAL A 49 8.26 -32.70 4.70
C VAL A 49 8.68 -32.03 6.00
N PHE A 50 7.97 -32.23 7.11
CA PHE A 50 8.34 -31.64 8.41
C PHE A 50 9.72 -32.12 8.92
N GLN A 51 10.07 -33.40 8.74
CA GLN A 51 11.42 -33.92 9.05
C GLN A 51 12.52 -33.31 8.17
N THR A 52 12.19 -32.91 6.94
CA THR A 52 13.12 -32.26 6.00
C THR A 52 13.32 -30.79 6.33
N ILE A 53 12.26 -30.08 6.75
CA ILE A 53 12.32 -28.68 7.21
C ILE A 53 13.25 -28.51 8.43
N GLN A 54 13.37 -29.52 9.30
CA GLN A 54 14.35 -29.50 10.40
C GLN A 54 15.81 -29.42 9.92
N LYS A 55 16.11 -29.88 8.69
CA LYS A 55 17.44 -29.90 8.08
C LYS A 55 17.73 -28.66 7.21
N ILE A 56 16.69 -27.89 6.86
CA ILE A 56 16.80 -26.67 6.06
C ILE A 56 17.33 -25.51 6.94
N GLN A 57 18.39 -24.85 6.47
CA GLN A 57 19.07 -23.74 7.18
C GLN A 57 18.60 -22.34 6.72
N SER A 58 17.89 -22.24 5.60
CA SER A 58 17.52 -20.99 4.92
C SER A 58 16.04 -21.02 4.52
N ASN A 59 15.31 -19.93 4.68
CA ASN A 59 13.86 -19.83 4.40
C ASN A 59 12.99 -20.85 5.17
N LYS A 60 13.50 -21.37 6.30
CA LYS A 60 12.88 -22.41 7.14
C LYS A 60 11.45 -22.06 7.58
N GLU A 61 11.19 -20.78 7.87
CA GLU A 61 9.86 -20.32 8.28
C GLU A 61 8.83 -20.45 7.14
N GLU A 62 9.14 -20.00 5.93
CA GLU A 62 8.24 -20.13 4.78
C GLU A 62 7.98 -21.59 4.41
N CYS A 63 9.00 -22.45 4.50
CA CYS A 63 8.79 -23.89 4.35
C CYS A 63 7.85 -24.46 5.43
N TYR A 64 7.95 -23.97 6.67
CA TYR A 64 7.05 -24.37 7.77
C TYR A 64 5.62 -23.83 7.59
N ARG A 65 5.47 -22.58 7.09
CA ARG A 65 4.17 -21.97 6.74
C ARG A 65 3.47 -22.78 5.65
N LEU A 66 4.19 -23.16 4.57
CA LEU A 66 3.66 -24.04 3.52
C LEU A 66 3.23 -25.41 4.08
N ALA A 67 4.10 -26.09 4.83
CA ALA A 67 3.79 -27.40 5.39
C ALA A 67 2.61 -27.37 6.39
N ARG A 68 2.48 -26.30 7.19
CA ARG A 68 1.33 -26.11 8.09
C ARG A 68 0.03 -25.84 7.33
N ARG A 69 0.08 -25.16 6.18
CA ARG A 69 -1.07 -24.98 5.29
C ARG A 69 -1.52 -26.32 4.70
N CYS A 70 -0.58 -27.14 4.23
CA CYS A 70 -0.85 -28.51 3.80
C CYS A 70 -1.49 -29.36 4.90
N LEU A 71 -1.06 -29.22 6.16
CA LEU A 71 -1.62 -29.94 7.30
C LEU A 71 -3.08 -29.57 7.55
N SER A 72 -3.40 -28.27 7.60
CA SER A 72 -4.78 -27.79 7.76
C SER A 72 -5.71 -28.40 6.71
N MET A 73 -5.27 -28.42 5.45
CA MET A 73 -6.07 -28.95 4.34
C MET A 73 -6.28 -30.47 4.43
N LEU A 74 -5.33 -31.24 4.98
CA LEU A 74 -5.55 -32.66 5.27
C LEU A 74 -6.50 -32.90 6.45
N ILE A 75 -6.52 -31.99 7.44
CA ILE A 75 -7.52 -32.00 8.53
C ILE A 75 -8.91 -31.73 7.93
N ASP A 76 -9.06 -30.69 7.11
CA ASP A 76 -10.32 -30.33 6.45
C ASP A 76 -10.86 -31.49 5.57
N ILE A 77 -9.98 -32.15 4.79
CA ILE A 77 -10.34 -33.32 3.97
C ILE A 77 -10.81 -34.49 4.84
N ARG A 78 -10.10 -34.80 5.94
CA ARG A 78 -10.48 -35.86 6.88
C ARG A 78 -11.84 -35.57 7.51
N ASP A 79 -12.03 -34.36 8.02
CA ASP A 79 -13.21 -33.97 8.80
C ASP A 79 -14.47 -33.75 7.93
N HIS A 80 -14.32 -33.70 6.61
CA HIS A 80 -15.43 -33.71 5.65
C HIS A 80 -15.71 -35.11 5.04
N MET A 81 -14.91 -36.13 5.36
CA MET A 81 -15.02 -37.46 4.75
C MET A 81 -15.01 -38.64 5.74
N SER A 82 -14.72 -38.42 7.02
CA SER A 82 -14.60 -39.44 8.07
C SER A 82 -15.71 -40.49 8.04
N ASP A 83 -16.96 -40.04 7.86
CA ASP A 83 -18.15 -40.86 8.07
C ASP A 83 -18.59 -41.61 6.80
N HIS A 84 -18.11 -41.21 5.61
CA HIS A 84 -18.69 -41.61 4.31
C HIS A 84 -17.65 -41.95 3.23
N TRP A 85 -16.35 -42.01 3.56
CA TRP A 85 -15.27 -42.18 2.57
C TRP A 85 -15.33 -43.48 1.75
N GLU A 86 -15.87 -44.57 2.28
CA GLU A 86 -16.06 -45.83 1.54
C GLU A 86 -17.00 -45.66 0.33
N THR A 87 -17.88 -44.66 0.40
CA THR A 87 -18.82 -44.26 -0.67
C THR A 87 -18.37 -43.01 -1.44
N ALA A 88 -17.13 -42.54 -1.25
CA ALA A 88 -16.63 -41.32 -1.88
C ALA A 88 -16.60 -41.46 -3.43
N PRO A 89 -17.17 -40.50 -4.19
CA PRO A 89 -17.13 -40.54 -5.64
C PRO A 89 -15.69 -40.52 -6.19
N PRO A 90 -15.41 -41.20 -7.31
CA PRO A 90 -14.04 -41.32 -7.86
C PRO A 90 -13.46 -39.97 -8.31
N SER A 91 -14.31 -38.97 -8.58
CA SER A 91 -13.91 -37.57 -8.81
C SER A 91 -13.21 -36.95 -7.60
N LEU A 92 -13.68 -37.26 -6.38
CA LEU A 92 -13.13 -36.75 -5.13
C LEU A 92 -11.83 -37.47 -4.77
N LEU A 93 -11.80 -38.79 -4.92
CA LEU A 93 -10.58 -39.60 -4.74
C LEU A 93 -9.45 -39.13 -5.67
N LYS A 94 -9.76 -38.88 -6.96
CA LYS A 94 -8.79 -38.32 -7.92
C LYS A 94 -8.27 -36.94 -7.52
N ALA A 95 -9.09 -36.09 -6.88
CA ALA A 95 -8.63 -34.81 -6.36
C ALA A 95 -7.67 -34.96 -5.16
N ILE A 96 -7.89 -35.97 -4.30
CA ILE A 96 -6.96 -36.30 -3.21
C ILE A 96 -5.63 -36.83 -3.77
N THR A 97 -5.65 -37.67 -4.81
CA THR A 97 -4.41 -38.11 -5.49
C THR A 97 -3.63 -36.94 -6.08
N LYS A 98 -4.30 -35.96 -6.72
CA LYS A 98 -3.64 -34.73 -7.21
C LYS A 98 -3.03 -33.89 -6.07
N PHE A 99 -3.65 -33.90 -4.89
CA PHE A 99 -3.09 -33.24 -3.69
C PHE A 99 -1.86 -34.00 -3.18
N GLU A 100 -1.88 -35.34 -3.18
CA GLU A 100 -0.74 -36.19 -2.84
C GLU A 100 0.46 -35.96 -3.77
N GLU A 101 0.25 -35.95 -5.10
CA GLU A 101 1.26 -35.59 -6.11
C GLU A 101 1.87 -34.21 -5.85
N THR A 102 1.05 -33.25 -5.42
CA THR A 102 1.48 -31.89 -5.06
C THR A 102 2.37 -31.89 -3.81
N LEU A 103 2.01 -32.66 -2.77
CA LEU A 103 2.87 -32.84 -1.59
C LEU A 103 4.18 -33.56 -1.93
N GLU A 104 4.15 -34.57 -2.81
CA GLU A 104 5.35 -35.30 -3.21
C GLU A 104 6.33 -34.38 -3.97
N SER A 105 5.80 -33.49 -4.81
CA SER A 105 6.55 -32.43 -5.49
C SER A 105 7.20 -31.45 -4.49
N ILE A 106 6.42 -30.97 -3.50
CA ILE A 106 6.92 -30.11 -2.41
C ILE A 106 8.03 -30.82 -1.61
N HIS A 107 7.85 -32.10 -1.29
CA HIS A 107 8.84 -32.91 -0.57
C HIS A 107 10.13 -33.09 -1.38
N LYS A 108 10.03 -33.38 -2.68
CA LYS A 108 11.19 -33.47 -3.60
C LYS A 108 11.98 -32.16 -3.64
N PHE A 109 11.30 -31.02 -3.76
CA PHE A 109 11.94 -29.70 -3.71
C PHE A 109 12.62 -29.42 -2.37
N MET A 110 11.90 -29.59 -1.24
CA MET A 110 12.48 -29.35 0.08
C MET A 110 13.66 -30.28 0.39
N LYS A 111 13.66 -31.51 -0.14
CA LYS A 111 14.82 -32.42 -0.02
C LYS A 111 16.03 -31.91 -0.81
N GLN A 112 15.84 -31.46 -2.04
CA GLN A 112 16.92 -30.84 -2.84
C GLN A 112 17.49 -29.59 -2.15
N GLU A 113 16.63 -28.76 -1.55
CA GLU A 113 17.06 -27.61 -0.75
C GLU A 113 17.69 -28.00 0.59
N ALA A 114 17.36 -29.14 1.18
CA ALA A 114 18.08 -29.66 2.36
C ALA A 114 19.51 -30.12 1.99
N GLU A 115 19.72 -30.70 0.81
CA GLU A 115 20.97 -31.34 0.38
C GLU A 115 22.00 -30.39 -0.29
N GLN A 116 21.58 -29.24 -0.81
CA GLN A 116 22.48 -28.27 -1.49
C GLN A 116 23.56 -27.65 -0.59
N LYS A 117 24.74 -27.33 -1.14
CA LYS A 117 25.83 -26.63 -0.42
C LYS A 117 25.53 -25.14 -0.27
N TRP A 118 25.76 -24.57 0.93
CA TRP A 118 25.40 -23.19 1.31
C TRP A 118 25.72 -22.11 0.26
N GLY A 119 26.95 -22.07 -0.29
CA GLY A 119 27.32 -21.08 -1.30
C GLY A 119 26.51 -21.16 -2.60
N SER A 120 26.05 -22.35 -2.98
CA SER A 120 25.15 -22.53 -4.14
C SER A 120 23.72 -22.07 -3.84
N ARG A 121 23.29 -22.06 -2.57
CA ARG A 121 21.97 -21.55 -2.17
C ARG A 121 21.94 -20.02 -2.21
N LEU A 122 23.01 -19.36 -1.76
CA LEU A 122 23.12 -17.90 -1.76
C LEU A 122 22.97 -17.32 -3.17
N MET A 123 23.68 -17.89 -4.15
CA MET A 123 23.58 -17.55 -5.58
C MET A 123 22.22 -17.88 -6.22
N ARG A 124 21.35 -18.65 -5.55
CA ARG A 124 20.07 -19.15 -6.09
C ARG A 124 18.85 -18.69 -5.30
N LYS A 125 19.00 -17.76 -4.35
CA LYS A 125 17.90 -17.29 -3.46
C LYS A 125 16.61 -16.93 -4.21
N ASN A 126 16.73 -16.20 -5.33
CA ASN A 126 15.59 -15.85 -6.18
C ASN A 126 14.90 -17.09 -6.80
N THR A 127 15.68 -18.04 -7.34
CA THR A 127 15.16 -19.31 -7.89
C THR A 127 14.39 -20.12 -6.83
N ILE A 128 14.91 -20.16 -5.59
CA ILE A 128 14.27 -20.84 -4.45
C ILE A 128 12.94 -20.15 -4.08
N GLU A 129 12.89 -18.82 -4.08
CA GLU A 129 11.68 -18.05 -3.80
C GLU A 129 10.62 -18.15 -4.91
N ILE A 130 11.04 -18.23 -6.18
CA ILE A 130 10.16 -18.49 -7.32
C ILE A 130 9.56 -19.90 -7.24
N ALA A 131 10.39 -20.92 -6.98
CA ALA A 131 9.93 -22.29 -6.83
C ALA A 131 8.97 -22.44 -5.62
N MET A 132 9.26 -21.79 -4.48
CA MET A 132 8.33 -21.74 -3.35
C MET A 132 6.98 -21.12 -3.76
N LYS A 133 6.96 -19.97 -4.44
CA LYS A 133 5.71 -19.35 -4.94
C LYS A 133 4.94 -20.30 -5.85
N GLN A 134 5.62 -20.99 -6.77
CA GLN A 134 5.01 -21.99 -7.65
C GLN A 134 4.38 -23.15 -6.86
N HIS A 135 5.04 -23.63 -5.79
CA HIS A 135 4.48 -24.65 -4.90
C HIS A 135 3.26 -24.16 -4.10
N HIS A 136 3.23 -22.89 -3.67
CA HIS A 136 2.03 -22.29 -3.07
C HIS A 136 0.86 -22.27 -4.08
N THR A 137 1.10 -21.83 -5.33
CA THR A 137 0.06 -21.84 -6.37
C THR A 137 -0.43 -23.25 -6.71
N ALA A 138 0.47 -24.22 -6.83
CA ALA A 138 0.11 -25.62 -7.09
C ALA A 138 -0.76 -26.22 -5.97
N LEU A 139 -0.49 -25.86 -4.70
CA LEU A 139 -1.33 -26.23 -3.57
C LEU A 139 -2.73 -25.62 -3.68
N ASP A 140 -2.83 -24.33 -4.01
CA ASP A 140 -4.12 -23.65 -4.23
C ASP A 140 -4.92 -24.24 -5.41
N ASP A 141 -4.24 -24.74 -6.45
CA ASP A 141 -4.87 -25.42 -7.59
C ASP A 141 -5.33 -26.85 -7.26
N ALA A 142 -4.62 -27.57 -6.39
CA ALA A 142 -5.07 -28.85 -5.86
C ALA A 142 -6.29 -28.68 -4.95
N VAL A 143 -6.27 -27.69 -4.05
CA VAL A 143 -7.37 -27.37 -3.12
C VAL A 143 -8.63 -26.93 -3.86
N ARG A 144 -8.51 -26.02 -4.83
CA ARG A 144 -9.65 -25.61 -5.68
C ARG A 144 -10.21 -26.79 -6.47
N SER A 145 -9.35 -27.69 -6.95
CA SER A 145 -9.79 -28.93 -7.62
C SER A 145 -10.57 -29.87 -6.69
N PHE A 146 -10.20 -29.97 -5.40
CA PHE A 146 -10.95 -30.74 -4.40
C PHE A 146 -12.30 -30.09 -4.08
N GLN A 147 -12.32 -28.78 -3.82
CA GLN A 147 -13.55 -28.03 -3.53
C GLN A 147 -14.57 -28.11 -4.67
N ILE A 148 -14.13 -27.98 -5.93
CA ILE A 148 -14.99 -28.12 -7.11
C ILE A 148 -15.55 -29.54 -7.21
N ALA A 149 -14.70 -30.57 -7.02
CA ALA A 149 -15.16 -31.97 -7.02
C ALA A 149 -16.20 -32.24 -5.93
N ALA A 150 -15.99 -31.73 -4.71
CA ALA A 150 -16.93 -31.86 -3.60
C ALA A 150 -18.28 -31.19 -3.90
N LEU A 151 -18.27 -29.94 -4.41
CA LEU A 151 -19.49 -29.20 -4.76
C LEU A 151 -20.31 -29.89 -5.87
N ILE A 152 -19.65 -30.40 -6.91
CA ILE A 152 -20.32 -31.17 -7.98
C ILE A 152 -20.99 -32.43 -7.41
N ASN A 153 -20.27 -33.18 -6.56
CA ASN A 153 -20.81 -34.40 -5.93
C ASN A 153 -22.00 -34.12 -5.00
N ILE A 154 -21.99 -32.99 -4.27
CA ILE A 154 -23.13 -32.53 -3.47
C ILE A 154 -24.33 -32.21 -4.37
N GLN A 155 -24.13 -31.49 -5.48
CA GLN A 155 -25.21 -31.13 -6.41
C GLN A 155 -25.84 -32.37 -7.08
N LEU A 156 -25.03 -33.34 -7.51
CA LEU A 156 -25.52 -34.61 -8.05
C LEU A 156 -26.35 -35.38 -7.01
N SER A 157 -25.83 -35.51 -5.78
CA SER A 157 -26.53 -36.19 -4.68
C SER A 157 -27.89 -35.56 -4.34
N LEU A 158 -27.97 -34.22 -4.36
CA LEU A 158 -29.21 -33.48 -4.17
C LEU A 158 -30.18 -33.63 -5.35
N GLY A 159 -29.66 -33.74 -6.58
CA GLY A 159 -30.44 -34.01 -7.79
C GLY A 159 -31.17 -35.35 -7.73
N ASP A 160 -30.46 -36.42 -7.40
CA ASP A 160 -31.04 -37.76 -7.29
C ASP A 160 -31.98 -37.91 -6.08
N ALA A 161 -31.69 -37.22 -4.96
CA ALA A 161 -32.60 -37.12 -3.81
C ALA A 161 -33.90 -36.34 -4.13
N SER A 162 -33.88 -35.44 -5.12
CA SER A 162 -35.07 -34.74 -5.63
C SER A 162 -35.87 -35.63 -6.58
N ARG A 163 -35.18 -36.31 -7.50
CA ARG A 163 -35.79 -37.22 -8.50
C ARG A 163 -36.48 -38.42 -7.84
N SER A 164 -35.88 -39.00 -6.82
CA SER A 164 -36.47 -40.14 -6.07
C SER A 164 -37.76 -39.80 -5.30
N LYS A 165 -38.06 -38.51 -5.05
CA LYS A 165 -39.31 -38.05 -4.42
C LYS A 165 -40.45 -37.75 -5.41
N SER A 166 -40.23 -37.93 -6.72
CA SER A 166 -41.20 -37.55 -7.77
C SER A 166 -41.63 -38.72 -8.66
N SER A 167 -42.19 -39.77 -8.05
CA SER A 167 -42.98 -40.80 -8.75
C SER A 167 -44.25 -41.15 -7.94
N PRO A 168 -45.44 -41.31 -8.55
CA PRO A 168 -46.71 -41.14 -7.83
C PRO A 168 -47.41 -42.44 -7.40
N ASN A 169 -48.21 -42.35 -6.33
CA ASN A 169 -49.28 -43.31 -6.05
C ASN A 169 -50.43 -43.12 -7.06
N ALA A 170 -50.39 -43.87 -8.16
CA ALA A 170 -51.53 -44.02 -9.06
C ALA A 170 -52.47 -45.11 -8.53
N VAL A 171 -53.57 -44.71 -7.88
CA VAL A 171 -54.67 -45.62 -7.50
C VAL A 171 -55.89 -45.29 -8.35
N ASP A 172 -56.37 -46.31 -9.06
CA ASP A 172 -57.57 -46.34 -9.90
C ASP A 172 -58.87 -46.10 -9.08
N MET A 173 -59.85 -45.41 -9.67
CA MET A 173 -61.29 -45.71 -9.56
C MET A 173 -62.18 -44.72 -10.36
N SER A 174 -62.46 -45.08 -11.62
CA SER A 174 -63.78 -45.05 -12.31
C SER A 174 -64.90 -44.02 -11.99
N SER A 175 -65.37 -43.37 -13.07
CA SER A 175 -66.79 -43.02 -13.38
C SER A 175 -67.48 -41.77 -12.78
N GLY A 176 -68.34 -41.14 -13.60
CA GLY A 176 -69.24 -40.03 -13.24
C GLY A 176 -69.27 -38.90 -14.28
N GLY A 177 -70.37 -38.75 -15.03
CA GLY A 177 -70.48 -37.75 -16.12
C GLY A 177 -71.56 -36.68 -15.87
N GLY A 178 -71.40 -35.51 -16.49
CA GLY A 178 -72.40 -34.43 -16.49
C GLY A 178 -71.84 -33.10 -17.04
N PRO A 179 -72.46 -32.46 -18.06
CA PRO A 179 -71.91 -31.24 -18.67
C PRO A 179 -72.65 -29.94 -18.26
N SER A 180 -71.92 -28.88 -17.91
CA SER A 180 -72.30 -27.47 -18.15
C SER A 180 -71.19 -26.47 -17.80
N ASN A 181 -71.12 -25.42 -18.63
CA ASN A 181 -70.63 -24.04 -18.44
C ASN A 181 -70.19 -23.62 -17.00
N ALA A 182 -69.18 -22.77 -16.77
CA ALA A 182 -68.85 -21.57 -17.56
C ALA A 182 -67.48 -20.92 -17.18
N VAL A 183 -67.16 -19.81 -17.89
CA VAL A 183 -66.16 -18.76 -17.60
C VAL A 183 -64.67 -19.10 -17.81
N GLN A 184 -63.98 -18.15 -18.44
CA GLN A 184 -62.56 -18.20 -18.79
C GLN A 184 -61.70 -17.50 -17.72
N LEU A 185 -60.51 -18.04 -17.43
CA LEU A 185 -59.35 -17.24 -17.04
C LEU A 185 -58.18 -17.61 -17.96
N ARG A 186 -57.56 -16.63 -18.63
CA ARG A 186 -56.37 -16.85 -19.46
C ARG A 186 -55.11 -16.74 -18.60
N GLN A 187 -54.36 -17.83 -18.46
CA GLN A 187 -52.93 -17.77 -18.15
C GLN A 187 -52.12 -17.83 -19.45
N PRO A 188 -50.97 -17.14 -19.56
CA PRO A 188 -50.14 -17.16 -20.75
C PRO A 188 -49.37 -18.49 -20.84
N THR A 189 -49.64 -19.27 -21.89
CA THR A 189 -48.93 -20.52 -22.19
C THR A 189 -47.61 -20.19 -22.89
N LEU A 190 -46.48 -20.57 -22.31
CA LEU A 190 -45.18 -20.57 -23.01
C LEU A 190 -45.14 -21.74 -24.02
N PRO A 191 -44.47 -21.59 -25.18
CA PRO A 191 -44.42 -22.63 -26.20
C PRO A 191 -43.64 -23.87 -25.73
N LEU A 192 -44.21 -25.05 -25.98
CA LEU A 192 -43.62 -26.34 -25.68
C LEU A 192 -42.48 -26.64 -26.67
N TYR A 193 -41.23 -26.66 -26.19
CA TYR A 193 -40.09 -27.16 -26.97
C TYR A 193 -40.10 -28.70 -26.96
N THR A 194 -40.47 -29.31 -28.09
CA THR A 194 -40.41 -30.76 -28.29
C THR A 194 -38.97 -31.19 -28.61
N ALA A 195 -38.33 -31.90 -27.68
CA ALA A 195 -36.91 -32.25 -27.75
C ALA A 195 -36.67 -33.71 -28.20
N GLU A 196 -37.28 -34.14 -29.31
CA GLU A 196 -37.04 -35.45 -29.94
C GLU A 196 -36.83 -35.31 -31.46
N GLU A 197 -35.59 -35.02 -31.88
CA GLU A 197 -34.94 -35.43 -33.16
C GLU A 197 -33.56 -34.75 -33.34
N SER A 198 -32.62 -34.99 -32.41
CA SER A 198 -31.19 -34.66 -32.62
C SER A 198 -30.30 -35.48 -31.68
N SER A 199 -30.03 -36.72 -32.05
CA SER A 199 -29.22 -37.65 -31.25
C SER A 199 -28.35 -38.57 -32.12
N ARG A 200 -27.78 -38.05 -33.21
CA ARG A 200 -26.86 -38.83 -34.08
C ARG A 200 -25.87 -38.01 -34.94
N ALA A 201 -25.32 -36.94 -34.37
CA ALA A 201 -24.10 -36.27 -34.86
C ALA A 201 -23.37 -35.59 -33.69
N ILE A 202 -22.08 -35.29 -33.88
CA ILE A 202 -21.22 -34.49 -32.96
C ILE A 202 -21.05 -35.11 -31.55
N VAL A 203 -20.18 -36.12 -31.45
CA VAL A 203 -19.48 -36.48 -30.20
C VAL A 203 -17.99 -36.59 -30.50
N SER A 204 -17.35 -35.45 -30.76
CA SER A 204 -15.90 -35.35 -31.03
C SER A 204 -15.38 -33.91 -30.94
N ASP A 205 -15.75 -33.14 -29.91
CA ASP A 205 -15.25 -31.76 -29.69
C ASP A 205 -15.32 -31.30 -28.21
N LEU A 206 -15.13 -32.23 -27.25
CA LEU A 206 -15.24 -31.94 -25.80
C LEU A 206 -13.94 -32.13 -24.99
N ASP A 207 -12.83 -32.44 -25.66
CA ASP A 207 -11.47 -32.49 -25.05
C ASP A 207 -10.68 -31.18 -25.21
N GLN A 208 -11.24 -30.16 -25.89
CA GLN A 208 -10.47 -28.97 -26.33
C GLN A 208 -10.84 -27.64 -25.63
N MET A 209 -11.49 -27.67 -24.45
CA MET A 209 -11.80 -26.47 -23.66
C MET A 209 -11.08 -26.38 -22.29
N CYS A 210 -10.04 -27.18 -22.07
CA CYS A 210 -9.18 -27.10 -20.87
C CYS A 210 -7.69 -26.91 -21.21
N SER A 211 -7.39 -26.00 -22.15
CA SER A 211 -6.01 -25.61 -22.49
C SER A 211 -5.89 -24.10 -22.55
N SER A 212 -5.36 -23.50 -21.47
CA SER A 212 -4.99 -22.08 -21.46
C SER A 212 -3.67 -21.86 -22.21
N PRO A 213 -3.50 -20.77 -22.99
CA PRO A 213 -2.27 -20.56 -23.74
C PRO A 213 -1.07 -20.24 -22.83
N VAL A 214 -0.06 -21.10 -22.85
CA VAL A 214 1.28 -20.76 -22.32
C VAL A 214 2.04 -20.01 -23.42
N PRO A 215 2.65 -18.84 -23.15
CA PRO A 215 3.47 -18.14 -24.13
C PRO A 215 4.73 -18.96 -24.44
N GLY A 216 4.80 -19.51 -25.66
CA GLY A 216 5.95 -20.27 -26.13
C GLY A 216 7.15 -19.37 -26.42
N SER A 217 8.16 -19.41 -25.56
CA SER A 217 9.45 -18.77 -25.84
C SER A 217 10.22 -19.59 -26.88
N ALA A 218 10.45 -19.00 -28.05
CA ALA A 218 11.18 -19.62 -29.15
C ALA A 218 12.61 -19.08 -29.24
N VAL A 219 13.56 -19.77 -28.60
CA VAL A 219 14.99 -19.64 -28.91
C VAL A 219 15.52 -21.03 -29.27
N SER A 220 15.94 -21.18 -30.52
CA SER A 220 16.60 -22.40 -31.00
C SER A 220 18.05 -22.07 -31.31
N GLU A 221 18.95 -22.45 -30.39
CA GLU A 221 20.38 -22.52 -30.66
C GLU A 221 20.91 -23.91 -30.30
N GLN A 222 21.68 -24.48 -31.22
CA GLN A 222 22.31 -25.78 -31.05
C GLN A 222 23.67 -25.59 -30.38
N PHE A 223 23.83 -26.03 -29.12
CA PHE A 223 25.16 -26.16 -28.52
C PHE A 223 25.65 -27.60 -28.58
N THR A 224 26.73 -27.79 -29.35
CA THR A 224 27.33 -29.11 -29.60
C THR A 224 28.25 -29.49 -28.44
N ILE A 225 28.10 -30.72 -27.92
CA ILE A 225 28.99 -31.24 -26.87
C ILE A 225 30.36 -31.54 -27.48
N VAL A 226 31.41 -30.92 -26.94
CA VAL A 226 32.81 -31.25 -27.22
C VAL A 226 33.56 -31.37 -25.89
N GLU A 227 34.22 -32.51 -25.66
CA GLU A 227 34.99 -32.79 -24.45
C GLU A 227 36.41 -32.18 -24.46
N PRO A 228 37.08 -32.02 -23.30
CA PRO A 228 38.21 -31.11 -23.16
C PRO A 228 39.58 -31.72 -23.49
N THR A 229 40.44 -30.93 -24.17
CA THR A 229 41.89 -31.19 -24.31
C THR A 229 42.72 -30.42 -23.28
N ARG A 230 43.78 -31.07 -22.76
CA ARG A 230 44.67 -30.58 -21.69
C ARG A 230 45.84 -29.74 -22.21
N SER A 231 46.09 -28.59 -21.59
CA SER A 231 47.42 -27.94 -21.45
C SER A 231 47.34 -26.74 -20.50
N GLY A 232 48.29 -26.43 -19.62
CA GLY A 232 49.47 -27.19 -19.18
C GLY A 232 50.62 -26.30 -18.68
N SER A 233 51.01 -26.42 -17.39
CA SER A 233 52.11 -25.69 -16.71
C SER A 233 51.93 -24.16 -16.57
N THR A 234 52.65 -23.39 -15.75
CA THR A 234 53.82 -23.65 -14.85
C THR A 234 53.62 -23.04 -13.44
N MET A 235 54.37 -23.55 -12.44
CA MET A 235 54.57 -22.90 -11.14
C MET A 235 55.95 -22.20 -11.05
N SER A 236 56.01 -21.11 -10.28
CA SER A 236 57.19 -20.56 -9.57
C SER A 236 56.59 -19.69 -8.45
N ASP A 237 56.84 -19.86 -7.15
CA ASP A 237 58.10 -19.93 -6.38
C ASP A 237 58.99 -18.68 -6.50
N PHE A 238 58.98 -17.85 -5.45
CA PHE A 238 60.13 -17.14 -4.84
C PHE A 238 59.65 -16.53 -3.51
N GLU A 239 59.90 -17.12 -2.33
CA GLU A 239 61.12 -17.18 -1.48
C GLU A 239 61.26 -16.01 -0.48
N LEU A 240 62.03 -16.24 0.60
CA LEU A 240 61.98 -15.55 1.89
C LEU A 240 63.37 -14.99 2.25
N ILE A 241 63.49 -13.68 2.53
CA ILE A 241 64.71 -13.11 3.11
C ILE A 241 64.42 -12.36 4.42
N ARG A 242 65.29 -12.61 5.41
CA ARG A 242 65.19 -12.15 6.81
C ARG A 242 66.55 -11.61 7.25
N ARG A 243 66.64 -10.31 7.51
CA ARG A 243 67.82 -9.60 8.04
C ARG A 243 67.39 -8.31 8.77
N THR A 244 68.14 -7.71 9.69
CA THR A 244 68.89 -8.20 10.87
C THR A 244 69.28 -6.95 11.68
N ILE A 245 69.43 -7.08 13.00
CA ILE A 245 69.75 -5.98 13.93
C ILE A 245 71.11 -5.32 13.59
N SER A 246 71.19 -4.00 13.80
CA SER A 246 72.39 -3.33 14.32
C SER A 246 71.95 -2.23 15.29
N ALA A 247 72.82 -1.85 16.22
CA ALA A 247 72.59 -0.78 17.19
C ALA A 247 73.68 0.28 17.09
N ASP A 248 73.40 1.49 17.58
CA ASP A 248 74.37 2.34 18.29
C ASP A 248 73.65 3.43 19.11
N GLU A 249 74.33 3.93 20.13
CA GLU A 249 73.94 5.04 21.03
C GLU A 249 74.65 6.36 20.58
N PRO A 250 74.50 7.56 21.21
CA PRO A 250 74.22 7.80 22.64
C PRO A 250 73.26 8.95 23.04
N THR A 251 72.88 8.88 24.32
CA THR A 251 72.35 9.91 25.24
C THR A 251 72.37 11.40 24.84
N SER A 252 71.26 12.09 25.14
CA SER A 252 71.28 13.38 25.85
C SER A 252 70.12 13.46 26.84
N ILE A 253 70.39 13.88 28.08
CA ILE A 253 69.39 14.03 29.16
C ILE A 253 68.87 15.46 29.12
N GLU A 254 67.55 15.67 29.16
CA GLU A 254 66.98 16.85 29.81
C GLU A 254 65.58 16.54 30.40
N THR A 255 65.24 17.21 31.49
CA THR A 255 64.09 16.87 32.34
C THR A 255 62.99 17.93 32.29
N SER A 256 61.79 17.54 31.87
CA SER A 256 60.55 18.27 32.15
C SER A 256 59.46 17.29 32.58
N SER A 257 59.14 17.29 33.88
CA SER A 257 58.03 16.53 34.43
C SER A 257 56.72 17.29 34.23
N ASP A 258 56.02 17.03 33.14
CA ASP A 258 54.62 17.41 32.98
C ASP A 258 53.72 16.17 33.03
N ILE A 259 52.51 16.37 33.51
CA ILE A 259 51.65 15.31 34.01
C ILE A 259 50.83 14.72 32.86
N GLU A 260 51.19 13.51 32.42
CA GLU A 260 50.28 12.64 31.66
C GLU A 260 49.16 12.14 32.59
N GLU A 261 48.22 13.03 32.91
CA GLU A 261 46.93 12.65 33.46
C GLU A 261 46.17 11.91 32.36
N GLU A 262 46.28 10.57 32.39
CA GLU A 262 45.52 9.65 31.54
C GLU A 262 44.02 9.90 31.77
N LEU A 263 43.44 10.75 30.90
CA LEU A 263 42.08 11.29 31.05
C LEU A 263 41.07 10.16 31.17
N ILE A 264 40.58 9.94 32.39
CA ILE A 264 39.66 8.85 32.72
C ILE A 264 38.31 9.13 32.04
N LEU A 265 38.15 8.58 30.84
CA LEU A 265 36.88 8.50 30.12
C LEU A 265 35.89 7.67 30.94
N THR A 266 35.12 8.37 31.76
CA THR A 266 34.05 7.78 32.58
C THR A 266 32.83 7.50 31.70
N GLU A 267 32.89 6.39 30.97
CA GLU A 267 31.78 5.85 30.18
C GLU A 267 30.54 5.63 31.08
N HIS A 268 29.58 6.56 31.02
CA HIS A 268 28.29 6.39 31.70
C HIS A 268 27.25 5.92 30.69
N HIS A 269 26.78 4.69 30.85
CA HIS A 269 25.72 4.08 30.03
C HIS A 269 25.98 4.10 28.51
N GLY A 270 27.26 4.10 28.09
CA GLY A 270 27.68 4.14 26.68
C GLY A 270 27.84 5.54 26.10
N PHE A 271 27.78 6.60 26.91
CA PHE A 271 28.03 7.98 26.49
C PHE A 271 29.33 8.52 27.09
N ASN A 272 30.12 9.20 26.25
CA ASN A 272 31.33 9.90 26.66
C ASN A 272 30.97 11.24 27.33
N ARG A 273 31.51 11.49 28.52
CA ARG A 273 31.43 12.80 29.17
C ARG A 273 32.58 13.70 28.68
N TYR A 274 32.23 14.92 28.27
CA TYR A 274 33.18 15.95 27.84
C TYR A 274 33.01 17.21 28.69
N HIS A 275 34.11 17.83 29.09
CA HIS A 275 34.11 19.11 29.78
C HIS A 275 33.75 20.25 28.83
N GLN A 276 33.09 21.31 29.30
CA GLN A 276 32.62 22.40 28.43
C GLN A 276 33.75 23.07 27.64
N SER A 277 34.97 23.12 28.17
CA SER A 277 36.14 23.67 27.48
C SER A 277 36.68 22.79 26.34
N GLN A 278 36.33 21.50 26.31
CA GLN A 278 36.66 20.59 25.19
C GLN A 278 35.70 20.78 24.01
N PHE A 279 34.59 21.52 24.21
CA PHE A 279 33.60 21.83 23.20
C PHE A 279 33.73 23.28 22.72
N LEU A 280 34.14 23.46 21.46
CA LEU A 280 34.13 24.76 20.77
C LEU A 280 32.77 25.01 20.09
N MET A 281 31.92 25.82 20.74
CA MET A 281 30.60 26.26 20.27
C MET A 281 30.66 27.10 18.98
N LYS A 282 29.77 26.80 18.01
CA LYS A 282 29.58 27.55 16.75
C LYS A 282 28.41 28.56 16.75
N GLY A 283 27.66 28.70 17.85
CA GLY A 283 26.59 29.69 17.94
C GLY A 283 25.61 29.47 19.09
N LYS A 284 24.47 30.17 19.05
CA LYS A 284 23.30 29.90 19.92
C LYS A 284 22.40 28.84 19.28
N SER A 285 21.62 28.14 20.10
CA SER A 285 20.58 27.23 19.60
C SER A 285 19.62 27.93 18.63
N ARG A 286 19.33 27.24 17.52
CA ARG A 286 18.25 27.60 16.58
C ARG A 286 17.07 26.63 16.67
N ILE A 287 17.19 25.51 17.38
CA ILE A 287 16.12 24.52 17.51
C ILE A 287 15.24 24.86 18.71
N LYS A 288 13.96 25.13 18.42
CA LYS A 288 12.95 25.61 19.39
C LYS A 288 12.01 24.52 19.90
N SER A 289 12.03 23.31 19.32
CA SER A 289 11.01 22.29 19.54
C SER A 289 11.55 20.86 19.34
N GLY A 290 10.84 19.88 19.90
CA GLY A 290 11.17 18.45 19.81
C GLY A 290 12.30 18.00 20.74
N TRP A 291 12.70 16.73 20.63
CA TRP A 291 13.84 16.11 21.33
C TRP A 291 15.14 16.91 21.16
N TRP A 292 15.26 17.66 20.05
CA TRP A 292 16.44 18.47 19.73
C TRP A 292 16.37 19.94 20.20
N ALA A 293 15.32 20.34 20.93
CA ALA A 293 15.17 21.70 21.46
C ALA A 293 16.33 22.09 22.40
N GLY A 294 16.78 23.35 22.34
CA GLY A 294 17.93 23.82 23.14
C GLY A 294 19.29 23.32 22.62
N GLY A 295 19.33 22.74 21.43
CA GLY A 295 20.54 22.20 20.85
C GLY A 295 21.51 23.20 20.24
N ILE A 296 22.82 22.99 20.43
CA ILE A 296 23.91 23.90 20.02
C ILE A 296 24.87 23.17 19.04
N GLU A 297 25.64 23.90 18.23
CA GLU A 297 26.55 23.41 17.16
C GLU A 297 28.06 23.59 17.48
N GLY A 298 28.97 22.92 16.74
CA GLY A 298 30.43 23.11 16.88
C GLY A 298 31.33 21.86 16.77
N ALA A 299 32.51 21.87 17.43
CA ALA A 299 33.48 20.76 17.38
C ALA A 299 34.16 20.37 18.73
N ILE A 300 34.46 19.07 18.91
CA ILE A 300 35.35 18.47 19.94
C ILE A 300 36.57 17.91 19.21
N GLU A 301 37.80 18.25 19.62
CA GLU A 301 39.04 17.72 18.99
C GLU A 301 39.05 17.87 17.44
N GLY A 302 38.42 18.93 16.93
CA GLY A 302 38.22 19.17 15.49
C GLY A 302 37.06 18.40 14.83
N ARG A 303 36.51 17.37 15.48
CA ARG A 303 35.35 16.58 15.00
C ARG A 303 34.02 17.27 15.33
N ARG A 304 33.05 17.16 14.43
CA ARG A 304 31.65 17.55 14.64
C ARG A 304 30.94 16.47 15.49
N ALA A 305 29.99 16.78 16.39
CA ALA A 305 29.50 15.80 17.40
C ALA A 305 28.09 16.11 18.00
N ILE A 306 27.72 15.50 19.18
CA ILE A 306 26.53 15.74 20.07
C ILE A 306 26.90 16.11 21.60
N MET A 307 26.94 17.29 22.33
CA MET A 307 26.89 18.86 22.45
C MET A 307 25.74 20.11 22.40
N LEU A 308 24.38 20.46 22.67
CA LEU A 308 22.90 20.26 23.26
C LEU A 308 22.41 20.44 24.76
N GLN A 309 21.71 21.51 25.16
CA GLN A 309 21.69 21.89 26.59
C GLN A 309 20.63 21.23 27.51
N TYR A 310 21.11 20.45 28.50
CA TYR A 310 20.40 20.18 29.76
C TYR A 310 20.55 21.43 30.65
N GLU A 311 19.44 22.06 30.98
CA GLU A 311 19.36 23.15 31.95
C GLU A 311 18.96 22.58 33.31
N THR A 312 19.60 23.04 34.39
CA THR A 312 19.28 22.58 35.73
C THR A 312 17.83 22.93 36.09
N LEU A 313 17.14 21.97 36.72
CA LEU A 313 15.68 21.92 36.89
C LEU A 313 15.03 23.18 37.49
N ASP A 314 15.77 23.99 38.24
CA ASP A 314 15.28 25.21 38.89
C ASP A 314 14.86 26.32 37.90
N THR A 315 15.37 26.31 36.67
CA THR A 315 15.12 27.39 35.69
C THR A 315 13.89 27.13 34.79
N ARG A 316 13.67 25.91 34.31
CA ARG A 316 12.60 25.59 33.33
C ARG A 316 11.17 25.65 33.86
N ARG A 317 10.95 25.92 35.15
CA ARG A 317 9.60 25.93 35.76
C ARG A 317 8.72 27.12 35.36
N GLN A 318 9.23 28.13 34.66
CA GLN A 318 8.46 29.32 34.27
C GLN A 318 7.87 29.22 32.84
N ASP A 319 8.65 28.74 31.88
CA ASP A 319 8.33 28.91 30.44
C ASP A 319 7.31 27.89 29.86
N PHE A 320 6.94 26.85 30.61
CA PHE A 320 5.88 25.89 30.21
C PHE A 320 4.52 26.23 30.86
N THR A 321 4.07 27.49 30.74
CA THR A 321 2.78 27.95 31.28
C THR A 321 1.86 28.61 30.23
N GLU A 322 1.47 27.83 29.20
CA GLU A 322 0.22 28.11 28.47
C GLU A 322 -0.99 27.45 29.15
N PRO A 323 -2.20 28.02 29.05
CA PRO A 323 -3.20 27.90 30.12
C PRO A 323 -4.14 26.69 29.97
N LEU A 324 -3.91 25.64 30.77
CA LEU A 324 -4.99 24.76 31.21
C LEU A 324 -5.83 25.43 32.31
N SER A 325 -7.14 25.16 32.31
CA SER A 325 -8.16 25.97 32.98
C SER A 325 -8.07 26.03 34.51
N PRO A 326 -8.32 27.19 35.15
CA PRO A 326 -8.20 27.35 36.60
C PRO A 326 -9.38 26.74 37.36
N GLN A 327 -9.21 25.54 37.92
CA GLN A 327 -10.18 24.98 38.87
C GLN A 327 -9.58 23.91 39.81
N LEU A 328 -8.83 24.36 40.83
CA LEU A 328 -9.05 24.04 42.25
C LEU A 328 -7.95 24.69 43.12
N THR A 329 -8.34 25.35 44.21
CA THR A 329 -7.42 25.87 45.24
C THR A 329 -7.77 25.30 46.61
N SER A 330 -6.88 24.51 47.20
CA SER A 330 -6.62 24.49 48.65
C SER A 330 -5.36 23.69 48.95
N ASP A 331 -4.74 24.00 50.08
CA ASP A 331 -3.55 23.33 50.61
C ASP A 331 -3.87 21.94 51.24
N ASP A 332 -2.87 21.38 51.93
CA ASP A 332 -2.87 20.13 52.70
C ASP A 332 -3.09 18.81 51.92
N TRP A 333 -1.98 18.20 51.51
CA TRP A 333 -1.56 16.94 52.15
C TRP A 333 -0.06 16.65 51.95
N LEU A 334 0.64 16.42 53.06
CA LEU A 334 2.02 15.93 53.09
C LEU A 334 2.13 14.87 54.19
N LEU A 335 2.03 13.58 53.81
CA LEU A 335 2.70 12.43 54.46
C LEU A 335 2.21 11.07 53.89
N GLU A 336 3.11 10.09 53.99
CA GLU A 336 2.92 8.63 53.95
C GLU A 336 1.90 8.01 52.97
N ARG A 337 2.45 7.48 51.87
CA ARG A 337 2.11 6.10 51.47
C ARG A 337 3.35 5.31 51.06
N ARG A 338 3.87 4.51 51.99
CA ARG A 338 4.72 3.36 51.65
C ARG A 338 3.88 2.35 50.87
N ASN A 339 4.48 1.74 49.86
CA ASN A 339 4.26 0.31 49.57
C ASN A 339 5.61 -0.29 49.12
N PRO A 340 5.94 -1.52 49.53
CA PRO A 340 7.25 -2.12 49.23
C PRO A 340 7.30 -2.77 47.84
N ASP A 341 8.53 -3.07 47.41
CA ASP A 341 9.00 -3.97 46.34
C ASP A 341 9.97 -3.33 45.33
N ALA A 342 10.79 -2.38 45.80
CA ALA A 342 11.96 -1.89 45.08
C ALA A 342 13.21 -2.71 45.44
N ILE A 343 13.75 -3.48 44.49
CA ILE A 343 15.14 -3.93 44.56
C ILE A 343 16.01 -2.69 44.32
N HIS A 344 16.84 -2.34 45.30
CA HIS A 344 17.69 -1.15 45.23
C HIS A 344 18.81 -1.29 44.18
N THR A 345 18.78 -0.43 43.17
CA THR A 345 19.99 0.10 42.53
C THR A 345 19.90 1.63 42.52
N PRO A 346 20.86 2.36 43.11
CA PRO A 346 20.83 3.81 43.10
C PRO A 346 21.23 4.34 41.73
N CYS A 347 20.39 5.19 41.14
CA CYS A 347 20.76 6.08 40.06
C CYS A 347 20.50 7.51 40.50
N GLU A 348 21.56 8.21 40.89
CA GLU A 348 21.56 9.66 41.05
C GLU A 348 21.58 10.27 39.65
N TRP A 349 20.53 10.99 39.29
CA TRP A 349 20.35 11.53 37.94
C TRP A 349 21.08 12.87 37.81
N CYS A 350 22.30 12.82 37.29
CA CYS A 350 23.11 13.98 36.91
C CYS A 350 23.42 13.94 35.40
N ASP A 351 23.57 15.12 34.80
CA ASP A 351 23.69 15.36 33.35
C ASP A 351 24.70 14.43 32.63
N PRO A 352 24.44 14.13 31.33
CA PRO A 352 25.02 15.02 30.34
C PRO A 352 24.17 15.27 29.06
N THR A 353 23.85 16.54 28.81
CA THR A 353 24.45 17.35 27.74
C THR A 353 25.21 16.61 26.56
N ILE A 354 25.18 16.90 25.21
CA ILE A 354 24.71 18.08 24.40
C ILE A 354 24.34 17.57 22.80
N TYR A 355 24.34 17.91 21.39
CA TYR A 355 24.57 18.93 20.16
C TYR A 355 23.46 18.87 19.00
N VAL A 356 23.63 19.66 17.90
CA VAL A 356 22.89 20.01 16.63
C VAL A 356 23.80 20.18 15.38
N TYR A 357 23.22 20.24 14.16
CA TYR A 357 23.69 20.99 12.96
C TYR A 357 22.48 21.46 12.07
N PRO A 358 22.63 22.20 10.92
CA PRO A 358 21.63 23.19 10.48
C PRO A 358 20.99 22.93 9.10
N LEU A 359 19.82 23.52 8.88
CA LEU A 359 19.27 23.70 7.53
C LEU A 359 20.00 24.85 6.81
N THR A 360 21.00 24.52 6.00
CA THR A 360 21.51 25.44 4.96
C THR A 360 20.47 25.62 3.85
N SER A 361 20.39 26.82 3.32
CA SER A 361 19.44 27.22 2.29
C SER A 361 19.89 26.83 0.87
N ASP A 362 20.59 25.72 0.68
CA ASP A 362 21.14 25.31 -0.62
C ASP A 362 20.37 24.12 -1.25
N PRO A 363 19.84 24.26 -2.49
CA PRO A 363 19.06 23.21 -3.14
C PRO A 363 19.94 22.08 -3.70
N TRP A 364 21.23 22.32 -3.95
CA TRP A 364 22.22 21.29 -4.30
C TRP A 364 22.25 20.15 -3.29
N ALA A 365 22.10 20.48 -2.01
CA ALA A 365 22.03 19.49 -0.95
C ALA A 365 20.80 18.57 -1.09
N ALA A 366 19.71 18.98 -1.74
CA ALA A 366 18.55 18.10 -1.95
C ALA A 366 18.86 16.95 -2.93
N GLN A 367 19.67 17.21 -3.96
CA GLN A 367 20.07 16.18 -4.94
C GLN A 367 21.02 15.16 -4.33
N THR A 368 22.07 15.59 -3.64
CA THR A 368 22.96 14.67 -2.92
C THR A 368 22.23 13.95 -1.78
N ARG A 369 21.26 14.61 -1.14
CA ARG A 369 20.38 13.98 -0.14
C ARG A 369 19.45 12.91 -0.69
N LEU A 370 19.17 12.78 -1.99
CA LEU A 370 18.27 11.70 -2.44
C LEU A 370 18.96 10.31 -2.45
N PRO A 371 20.13 10.13 -3.11
CA PRO A 371 21.02 8.99 -2.87
C PRO A 371 21.26 8.72 -1.39
N GLN A 372 21.59 9.76 -0.61
CA GLN A 372 21.83 9.59 0.83
C GLN A 372 20.56 9.20 1.59
N ALA A 373 19.38 9.71 1.26
CA ALA A 373 18.12 9.32 1.91
C ALA A 373 17.74 7.87 1.60
N MET A 374 18.00 7.41 0.38
CA MET A 374 17.80 6.02 -0.04
C MET A 374 18.83 5.06 0.59
N LEU A 375 20.09 5.49 0.75
CA LEU A 375 21.10 4.78 1.52
C LEU A 375 20.76 4.78 3.03
N LEU A 376 20.27 5.91 3.55
CA LEU A 376 19.85 6.09 4.93
C LEU A 376 18.54 5.38 5.23
N ASP A 377 17.71 5.00 4.25
CA ASP A 377 16.58 4.09 4.47
C ASP A 377 17.10 2.68 4.82
N ALA A 378 18.10 2.18 4.09
CA ALA A 378 18.77 0.93 4.46
C ALA A 378 19.44 1.01 5.85
N ILE A 379 20.15 2.11 6.15
CA ILE A 379 20.80 2.33 7.45
C ILE A 379 19.76 2.55 8.57
N LYS A 380 18.62 3.20 8.30
CA LYS A 380 17.52 3.38 9.26
C LYS A 380 16.81 2.08 9.57
N ASN A 381 16.68 1.16 8.61
CA ASN A 381 16.17 -0.17 8.91
C ASN A 381 17.14 -0.91 9.85
N ASP A 382 18.46 -0.82 9.65
CA ASP A 382 19.42 -1.33 10.64
C ASP A 382 19.35 -0.59 11.99
N ALA A 383 19.17 0.73 12.03
CA ALA A 383 19.03 1.52 13.26
C ALA A 383 17.71 1.25 14.01
N ALA A 384 16.61 1.02 13.29
CA ALA A 384 15.33 0.64 13.84
C ALA A 384 15.37 -0.81 14.37
N LEU A 385 15.93 -1.75 13.60
CA LEU A 385 16.20 -3.12 14.07
C LEU A 385 17.18 -3.13 15.27
N TYR A 386 18.10 -2.17 15.35
CA TYR A 386 18.99 -1.98 16.49
C TYR A 386 18.22 -1.50 17.73
N LEU A 387 17.41 -0.44 17.63
CA LEU A 387 16.50 -0.01 18.70
C LEU A 387 15.56 -1.14 19.14
N GLN A 388 14.99 -1.89 18.18
CA GLN A 388 14.11 -3.01 18.46
C GLN A 388 14.80 -4.09 19.31
N ARG A 389 16.05 -4.41 18.99
CA ARG A 389 16.86 -5.39 19.73
C ARG A 389 17.33 -4.87 21.10
N GLN A 390 17.67 -3.59 21.20
CA GLN A 390 18.14 -2.98 22.45
C GLN A 390 16.99 -2.75 23.46
N MET A 391 15.83 -2.33 22.98
CA MET A 391 14.65 -1.99 23.79
C MET A 391 13.58 -3.10 23.81
N ASN A 392 13.83 -4.23 23.13
CA ASN A 392 12.93 -5.39 23.00
C ASN A 392 11.49 -5.02 22.54
N LEU A 393 11.39 -4.17 21.51
CA LEU A 393 10.11 -3.65 21.01
C LEU A 393 9.41 -4.64 20.06
N SER A 394 8.08 -4.70 20.11
CA SER A 394 7.29 -5.27 19.01
C SER A 394 7.38 -4.38 17.76
N ASP A 395 7.14 -4.93 16.57
CA ASP A 395 7.17 -4.15 15.32
C ASP A 395 6.23 -2.93 15.37
N SER A 396 5.05 -3.09 15.97
CA SER A 396 4.10 -1.99 16.19
C SER A 396 4.63 -0.89 17.11
N LYS A 397 5.33 -1.25 18.20
CA LYS A 397 5.96 -0.28 19.10
C LYS A 397 7.16 0.39 18.44
N LEU A 398 7.97 -0.35 17.70
CA LEU A 398 9.06 0.19 16.90
C LEU A 398 8.54 1.22 15.89
N GLN A 399 7.41 0.94 15.25
CA GLN A 399 6.76 1.84 14.30
C GLN A 399 6.24 3.12 14.98
N ASP A 400 5.60 3.02 16.14
CA ASP A 400 5.19 4.19 16.94
C ASP A 400 6.38 5.01 17.47
N TYR A 401 7.48 4.34 17.82
CA TYR A 401 8.75 4.98 18.17
C TYR A 401 9.31 5.76 16.97
N VAL A 402 9.45 5.11 15.81
CA VAL A 402 10.02 5.70 14.60
C VAL A 402 9.16 6.84 14.05
N GLU A 403 7.83 6.78 14.15
CA GLU A 403 6.96 7.90 13.70
C GLU A 403 6.93 9.12 14.63
N ARG A 404 7.33 8.96 15.90
CA ARG A 404 7.34 10.03 16.91
C ARG A 404 8.75 10.47 17.32
N ALA A 405 9.77 9.84 16.74
CA ALA A 405 11.14 10.29 16.80
C ALA A 405 11.29 11.61 16.02
N ASP A 406 12.01 12.58 16.59
CA ASP A 406 12.37 13.80 15.88
C ASP A 406 13.59 13.55 14.98
N PHE A 407 13.43 13.74 13.67
CA PHE A 407 14.50 13.58 12.70
C PHE A 407 15.12 14.93 12.34
N ARG A 408 16.44 14.94 12.16
CA ARG A 408 17.18 16.07 11.59
C ARG A 408 18.30 15.58 10.68
N ILE A 409 18.82 16.49 9.86
CA ILE A 409 20.04 16.27 9.07
C ILE A 409 21.15 17.10 9.71
N ASP A 410 22.35 16.53 9.87
CA ASP A 410 23.52 17.26 10.37
C ASP A 410 24.36 17.90 9.23
N SER A 411 25.52 18.47 9.58
CA SER A 411 26.40 19.14 8.61
C SER A 411 27.41 18.21 7.93
N GLU A 412 27.41 16.94 8.30
CA GLU A 412 28.05 15.82 7.59
C GLU A 412 27.01 15.08 6.73
N HIS A 413 25.78 15.60 6.71
CA HIS A 413 24.59 15.18 5.97
C HIS A 413 24.03 13.82 6.39
N THR A 414 24.36 13.36 7.61
CA THR A 414 23.72 12.19 8.22
C THR A 414 22.32 12.54 8.75
N VAL A 415 21.37 11.61 8.65
CA VAL A 415 20.06 11.76 9.31
C VAL A 415 20.15 11.20 10.73
N VAL A 416 20.07 12.09 11.71
CA VAL A 416 20.05 11.73 13.14
C VAL A 416 18.59 11.58 13.59
N MET A 417 18.29 10.43 14.20
CA MET A 417 16.99 10.11 14.78
C MET A 417 17.04 10.36 16.30
N GLY A 418 16.20 11.26 16.80
CA GLY A 418 16.00 11.47 18.24
C GLY A 418 15.17 10.35 18.85
N LEU A 419 15.19 10.20 20.17
CA LEU A 419 14.22 9.33 20.84
C LEU A 419 12.85 10.01 20.87
N PRO A 420 11.74 9.25 20.78
CA PRO A 420 10.41 9.80 20.98
C PRO A 420 10.17 10.17 22.45
N PRO A 421 9.13 10.96 22.77
CA PRO A 421 8.70 11.20 24.14
C PRO A 421 8.38 9.89 24.90
N PRO A 422 8.61 9.81 26.23
CA PRO A 422 8.35 8.59 27.01
C PRO A 422 6.87 8.17 27.04
N GLU A 423 5.95 9.08 26.70
CA GLU A 423 4.52 8.82 26.52
C GLU A 423 4.25 7.69 25.51
N VAL A 424 5.16 7.46 24.55
CA VAL A 424 5.01 6.44 23.51
C VAL A 424 5.03 5.01 24.08
N ASP A 425 5.68 4.76 25.22
CA ASP A 425 5.69 3.42 25.83
C ASP A 425 4.30 2.94 26.27
N ASN A 426 3.40 3.86 26.58
CA ASN A 426 2.02 3.56 26.97
C ASN A 426 1.04 3.48 25.78
N ILE A 427 1.52 3.76 24.55
CA ILE A 427 0.68 3.84 23.36
C ILE A 427 1.01 2.68 22.43
N GLN A 428 0.00 1.90 22.09
CA GLN A 428 0.06 0.86 21.06
C GLN A 428 -0.91 1.22 19.95
N SER A 429 -0.38 1.67 18.81
CA SER A 429 -1.17 1.78 17.59
C SER A 429 -1.47 0.40 17.01
N TRP A 430 -2.56 0.35 16.25
CA TRP A 430 -2.93 -0.80 15.43
C TRP A 430 -2.98 -0.31 13.98
N ARG A 431 -2.01 -0.74 13.17
CA ARG A 431 -1.78 -0.25 11.81
C ARG A 431 -1.85 -1.39 10.81
N ASN A 432 -2.23 -1.08 9.58
CA ASN A 432 -2.34 -2.02 8.46
C ASN A 432 -1.21 -1.85 7.43
N TYR A 433 -0.13 -1.15 7.78
CA TYR A 433 1.07 -0.93 6.98
C TYR A 433 2.31 -1.09 7.86
N GLY A 434 3.40 -1.63 7.30
CA GLY A 434 4.64 -1.86 8.03
C GLY A 434 5.56 -0.65 8.14
N LEU A 435 6.75 -0.89 8.72
CA LEU A 435 7.73 0.12 9.07
C LEU A 435 8.22 0.94 7.85
N ALA A 436 8.32 0.32 6.67
CA ALA A 436 8.85 0.99 5.48
C ALA A 436 7.94 2.16 5.04
N HIS A 437 6.62 2.00 5.15
CA HIS A 437 5.66 3.07 4.89
C HIS A 437 5.79 4.23 5.88
N SER A 438 6.05 3.93 7.16
CA SER A 438 6.33 4.95 8.19
C SER A 438 7.63 5.70 7.91
N ILE A 439 8.71 5.02 7.54
CA ILE A 439 9.98 5.64 7.16
C ILE A 439 9.82 6.52 5.90
N ARG A 440 9.11 6.05 4.87
CA ARG A 440 8.75 6.87 3.68
C ARG A 440 7.92 8.10 4.06
N SER A 441 6.93 7.96 4.95
CA SER A 441 6.12 9.06 5.47
C SER A 441 7.00 10.12 6.18
N ILE A 442 8.01 9.69 6.95
CA ILE A 442 8.98 10.59 7.59
C ILE A 442 9.85 11.30 6.56
N TYR A 443 10.39 10.61 5.56
CA TYR A 443 11.18 11.24 4.50
C TYR A 443 10.36 12.24 3.68
N LEU A 444 9.11 11.92 3.34
CA LEU A 444 8.20 12.86 2.69
C LEU A 444 7.91 14.07 3.59
N LYS A 445 7.65 13.89 4.90
CA LYS A 445 7.48 14.99 5.86
C LYS A 445 8.69 15.94 5.96
N LEU A 446 9.90 15.45 5.71
CA LEU A 446 11.13 16.25 5.70
C LEU A 446 11.34 17.04 4.39
N LEU A 447 10.57 16.76 3.34
CA LEU A 447 10.58 17.49 2.08
C LEU A 447 9.55 18.64 2.09
N PRO A 448 9.70 19.67 1.22
CA PRO A 448 8.73 20.74 1.09
C PRO A 448 7.29 20.23 0.94
N ASN A 449 6.32 20.95 1.51
CA ASN A 449 4.90 20.58 1.55
C ASN A 449 4.60 19.18 2.13
N GLY A 450 5.49 18.66 2.98
CA GLY A 450 5.40 17.29 3.50
C GLY A 450 5.42 16.23 2.40
N GLY A 451 6.09 16.54 1.29
CA GLY A 451 6.18 15.68 0.11
C GLY A 451 4.90 15.62 -0.73
N ASN A 452 3.85 16.38 -0.39
CA ASN A 452 2.58 16.40 -1.11
C ASN A 452 2.56 17.46 -2.23
N VAL A 453 3.38 17.23 -3.24
CA VAL A 453 3.43 18.03 -4.46
C VAL A 453 2.37 17.51 -5.47
N ARG A 454 1.63 18.44 -6.09
CA ARG A 454 0.62 18.17 -7.14
C ARG A 454 0.97 18.79 -8.50
N GLU A 455 1.68 19.91 -8.46
CA GLU A 455 2.04 20.76 -9.60
C GLU A 455 3.53 21.14 -9.44
N PRO A 456 4.26 21.50 -10.52
CA PRO A 456 5.69 21.84 -10.43
C PRO A 456 5.98 23.04 -9.51
N ILE A 457 5.08 24.04 -9.49
CA ILE A 457 5.10 25.21 -8.62
C ILE A 457 3.97 25.06 -7.59
N ASP A 458 4.20 25.45 -6.34
CA ASP A 458 3.13 25.66 -5.35
C ASP A 458 3.10 27.13 -4.93
N THR A 459 2.06 27.85 -5.36
CA THR A 459 1.84 29.28 -5.11
C THR A 459 1.72 29.67 -3.63
N ARG A 460 1.73 28.69 -2.70
CA ARG A 460 1.69 28.90 -1.26
C ARG A 460 3.04 29.28 -0.66
N ASP A 461 4.15 28.77 -1.20
CA ASP A 461 5.50 29.08 -0.71
C ASP A 461 6.06 30.25 -1.52
N LYS A 462 6.35 31.36 -0.83
CA LYS A 462 6.82 32.61 -1.42
C LYS A 462 8.27 32.93 -1.10
N ASP A 463 8.92 32.10 -0.27
CA ASP A 463 10.28 32.32 0.22
C ASP A 463 11.32 31.57 -0.64
N VAL A 464 10.86 30.78 -1.63
CA VAL A 464 11.64 29.97 -2.55
C VAL A 464 11.44 30.46 -3.99
N SER A 465 12.50 30.55 -4.79
CA SER A 465 12.38 30.91 -6.21
C SER A 465 11.70 29.81 -7.02
N GLU A 466 10.89 30.17 -8.03
CA GLU A 466 10.09 29.24 -8.82
C GLU A 466 10.91 28.09 -9.43
N GLU A 467 12.06 28.39 -10.04
CA GLU A 467 13.00 27.41 -10.61
C GLU A 467 13.43 26.38 -9.57
N ARG A 468 13.85 26.86 -8.39
CA ARG A 468 14.25 26.03 -7.25
C ARG A 468 13.07 25.22 -6.72
N GLN A 469 11.87 25.78 -6.72
CA GLN A 469 10.66 25.08 -6.32
C GLN A 469 10.32 23.96 -7.31
N ARG A 470 10.39 24.21 -8.63
CA ARG A 470 10.26 23.16 -9.66
C ARG A 470 11.28 22.04 -9.46
N LYS A 471 12.55 22.38 -9.27
CA LYS A 471 13.63 21.40 -8.99
C LYS A 471 13.33 20.54 -7.76
N LEU A 472 12.86 21.16 -6.66
CA LEU A 472 12.44 20.45 -5.46
C LEU A 472 11.18 19.60 -5.68
N SER A 473 10.17 20.11 -6.38
CA SER A 473 8.94 19.40 -6.76
C SER A 473 9.22 18.13 -7.57
N HIS A 474 10.08 18.23 -8.59
CA HIS A 474 10.49 17.09 -9.40
C HIS A 474 11.25 16.06 -8.55
N LEU A 475 12.15 16.52 -7.67
CA LEU A 475 12.87 15.65 -6.75
C LEU A 475 11.95 14.96 -5.73
N VAL A 476 10.89 15.63 -5.24
CA VAL A 476 9.88 15.02 -4.36
C VAL A 476 9.12 13.90 -5.08
N VAL A 477 8.74 14.08 -6.35
CA VAL A 477 8.08 13.04 -7.14
C VAL A 477 8.99 11.84 -7.37
N LEU A 478 10.26 12.08 -7.72
CA LEU A 478 11.27 11.04 -7.86
C LEU A 478 11.51 10.30 -6.54
N ALA A 479 11.64 11.02 -5.42
CA ALA A 479 11.76 10.44 -4.09
C ALA A 479 10.54 9.57 -3.73
N ARG A 480 9.33 10.05 -4.01
CA ARG A 480 8.09 9.32 -3.78
C ARG A 480 8.04 8.02 -4.59
N ALA A 481 8.50 8.02 -5.83
CA ALA A 481 8.54 6.81 -6.68
C ALA A 481 9.64 5.82 -6.24
N LEU A 482 10.82 6.31 -5.84
CA LEU A 482 11.98 5.47 -5.50
C LEU A 482 11.95 4.90 -4.08
N LEU A 483 11.35 5.60 -3.11
CA LEU A 483 11.20 5.13 -1.72
C LEU A 483 10.14 3.99 -1.59
N PRO A 484 10.33 3.03 -0.66
CA PRO A 484 9.43 1.88 -0.51
C PRO A 484 7.96 2.21 -0.26
N GLU A 485 7.08 1.64 -1.08
CA GLU A 485 5.67 1.47 -0.73
C GLU A 485 5.41 0.18 0.06
N SER A 486 6.31 -0.79 -0.03
CA SER A 486 6.19 -2.14 0.53
C SER A 486 7.37 -2.48 1.44
N ASP A 487 7.14 -3.28 2.47
CA ASP A 487 8.18 -3.78 3.39
C ASP A 487 9.22 -4.74 2.75
N ASN A 488 9.15 -4.99 1.44
CA ASN A 488 10.14 -5.80 0.72
C ASN A 488 11.44 -5.02 0.45
N LEU A 489 12.26 -4.91 1.50
CA LEU A 489 13.59 -4.29 1.52
C LEU A 489 14.55 -4.79 0.42
N THR A 490 14.40 -6.01 -0.10
CA THR A 490 15.28 -6.49 -1.18
C THR A 490 15.00 -5.79 -2.50
N VAL A 491 13.72 -5.60 -2.83
CA VAL A 491 13.29 -4.83 -4.01
C VAL A 491 13.73 -3.37 -3.88
N VAL A 492 13.62 -2.79 -2.68
CA VAL A 492 14.16 -1.44 -2.41
C VAL A 492 15.66 -1.42 -2.69
N LYS A 493 16.44 -2.30 -2.06
CA LYS A 493 17.90 -2.30 -2.21
C LYS A 493 18.34 -2.51 -3.66
N GLU A 494 17.69 -3.39 -4.42
CA GLU A 494 17.97 -3.58 -5.85
C GLU A 494 17.59 -2.35 -6.70
N ARG A 495 16.52 -1.64 -6.35
CA ARG A 495 16.16 -0.37 -6.99
C ARG A 495 17.20 0.71 -6.71
N VAL A 496 17.51 0.93 -5.43
CA VAL A 496 18.54 1.89 -4.97
C VAL A 496 19.89 1.56 -5.61
N GLN A 497 20.34 0.32 -5.57
CA GLN A 497 21.64 -0.06 -6.11
C GLN A 497 21.70 0.06 -7.64
N ARG A 498 20.60 -0.14 -8.37
CA ARG A 498 20.51 0.15 -9.81
C ARG A 498 20.47 1.64 -10.15
N VAL A 499 20.03 2.49 -9.20
CA VAL A 499 20.10 3.95 -9.32
C VAL A 499 21.51 4.45 -9.06
N LEU A 500 22.23 3.86 -8.09
CA LEU A 500 23.55 4.34 -7.65
C LEU A 500 24.73 3.75 -8.44
N CYS A 501 24.70 2.46 -8.79
CA CYS A 501 25.79 1.78 -9.50
C CYS A 501 25.57 1.79 -11.03
N ALA A 502 25.20 2.95 -11.58
CA ALA A 502 24.94 3.10 -13.02
C ALA A 502 26.23 3.32 -13.83
N GLU A 503 27.24 3.95 -13.23
CA GLU A 503 28.44 4.49 -13.88
C GLU A 503 29.65 4.29 -12.92
N ASP A 504 30.15 3.05 -12.80
CA ASP A 504 31.31 2.66 -11.96
C ASP A 504 32.18 1.61 -12.70
N GLU A 505 32.86 2.00 -13.79
CA GLU A 505 34.01 1.24 -14.33
C GLU A 505 35.22 2.18 -14.54
N GLU A 506 36.24 1.98 -13.70
CA GLU A 506 37.66 2.39 -13.79
C GLU A 506 38.17 3.77 -13.27
N ASP A 507 37.39 4.85 -13.15
CA ASP A 507 37.91 6.17 -12.68
C ASP A 507 37.86 6.39 -11.14
N GLU A 508 38.78 5.77 -10.39
CA GLU A 508 38.85 5.75 -8.90
C GLU A 508 39.01 7.11 -8.16
N GLU A 509 39.20 8.24 -8.85
CA GLU A 509 39.59 9.54 -8.22
C GLU A 509 38.73 10.75 -8.65
N ALA A 510 37.58 10.54 -9.29
CA ALA A 510 36.66 11.62 -9.67
C ALA A 510 35.86 12.17 -8.47
N ASP A 511 35.80 13.50 -8.32
CA ASP A 511 34.96 14.17 -7.30
C ASP A 511 33.48 13.73 -7.44
N ALA A 512 32.86 13.37 -6.31
CA ALA A 512 31.53 12.75 -6.22
C ALA A 512 30.42 13.65 -6.79
N SER A 513 30.24 13.56 -8.11
CA SER A 513 29.40 14.46 -8.90
C SER A 513 27.92 14.25 -8.59
N SER A 514 27.19 15.34 -8.38
CA SER A 514 25.80 15.27 -7.92
C SER A 514 24.89 14.72 -9.01
N MET A 515 24.44 13.47 -8.83
CA MET A 515 23.56 12.75 -9.75
C MET A 515 22.40 13.61 -10.27
N THR A 516 22.37 13.81 -11.58
CA THR A 516 21.43 14.74 -12.26
C THR A 516 19.98 14.24 -12.15
N LEU A 517 19.00 15.15 -12.18
CA LEU A 517 17.57 14.79 -12.26
C LEU A 517 17.30 13.80 -13.40
N ARG A 518 18.01 13.96 -14.54
CA ARG A 518 17.96 13.06 -15.70
C ARG A 518 18.37 11.63 -15.36
N GLN A 519 19.49 11.44 -14.65
CA GLN A 519 19.95 10.13 -14.17
C GLN A 519 18.97 9.53 -13.15
N ILE A 520 18.53 10.30 -12.14
CA ILE A 520 17.56 9.86 -11.13
C ILE A 520 16.27 9.35 -11.81
N ARG A 521 15.78 10.11 -12.81
CA ARG A 521 14.56 9.85 -13.55
C ARG A 521 14.68 8.62 -14.46
N LYS A 522 15.77 8.50 -15.25
CA LYS A 522 16.05 7.30 -16.06
C LYS A 522 16.08 6.04 -15.19
N ALA A 523 16.71 6.10 -14.01
CA ALA A 523 16.74 4.97 -13.09
C ALA A 523 15.35 4.65 -12.48
N ALA A 524 14.52 5.66 -12.20
CA ALA A 524 13.12 5.45 -11.78
C ALA A 524 12.25 4.79 -12.88
N PHE A 525 12.50 5.08 -14.17
CA PHE A 525 11.85 4.41 -15.29
C PHE A 525 12.37 2.99 -15.55
N ALA A 526 13.67 2.74 -15.43
CA ALA A 526 14.25 1.39 -15.50
C ALA A 526 13.71 0.46 -14.39
N VAL A 527 13.20 1.04 -13.30
CA VAL A 527 12.52 0.38 -12.18
C VAL A 527 10.98 0.29 -12.38
N GLY A 528 10.42 1.05 -13.33
CA GLY A 528 8.98 1.13 -13.62
C GLY A 528 8.15 1.91 -12.58
N ALA A 529 8.80 2.61 -11.64
CA ALA A 529 8.12 3.18 -10.47
C ALA A 529 7.41 4.53 -10.68
N GLN A 530 7.81 5.32 -11.68
CA GLN A 530 7.34 6.70 -11.84
C GLN A 530 6.01 6.80 -12.62
N GLN A 531 4.95 6.21 -12.07
CA GLN A 531 3.58 6.37 -12.59
C GLN A 531 2.96 7.74 -12.24
N GLN A 532 3.68 8.62 -11.53
CA GLN A 532 3.16 9.94 -11.17
C GLN A 532 3.28 10.94 -12.33
N ALA A 533 2.17 11.65 -12.57
CA ALA A 533 2.05 12.86 -13.36
C ALA A 533 1.70 14.06 -12.46
N TRP A 534 1.76 15.27 -13.03
CA TRP A 534 1.20 16.49 -12.44
C TRP A 534 -0.32 16.54 -12.66
N PHE A 535 -1.08 17.18 -11.76
CA PHE A 535 -2.55 17.17 -11.80
C PHE A 535 -3.14 18.58 -11.73
N ARG A 536 -4.08 18.91 -12.62
CA ARG A 536 -4.83 20.18 -12.63
C ARG A 536 -6.34 19.91 -12.71
N ASN A 537 -7.11 20.44 -11.77
CA ASN A 537 -8.57 20.25 -11.67
C ASN A 537 -9.40 21.49 -12.07
N THR A 538 -8.76 22.46 -12.73
CA THR A 538 -9.35 23.73 -13.16
C THR A 538 -9.00 23.97 -14.62
N VAL A 539 -9.46 23.07 -15.51
CA VAL A 539 -9.34 23.25 -16.96
C VAL A 539 -10.73 23.20 -17.61
N PRO A 540 -10.92 23.80 -18.81
CA PRO A 540 -12.21 23.76 -19.48
C PRO A 540 -12.60 22.31 -19.86
N PRO A 541 -13.84 21.87 -19.59
CA PRO A 541 -14.24 20.50 -19.84
C PRO A 541 -14.25 20.18 -21.34
N SER A 542 -13.63 19.06 -21.73
CA SER A 542 -13.56 18.57 -23.12
C SER A 542 -12.82 19.50 -24.11
N LYS A 543 -11.95 20.40 -23.62
CA LYS A 543 -11.04 21.22 -24.46
C LYS A 543 -9.77 20.49 -24.88
N TYR A 544 -9.33 19.51 -24.09
CA TYR A 544 -8.07 18.77 -24.27
C TYR A 544 -8.30 17.29 -24.52
N SER A 545 -7.37 16.68 -25.25
CA SER A 545 -7.28 15.25 -25.55
C SER A 545 -6.05 14.63 -24.91
N VAL A 546 -6.05 13.31 -24.70
CA VAL A 546 -4.82 12.61 -24.33
C VAL A 546 -3.83 12.68 -25.49
N GLY A 547 -2.55 12.91 -25.18
CA GLY A 547 -1.49 13.05 -26.19
C GLY A 547 -1.31 14.46 -26.74
N ASP A 548 -2.11 15.44 -26.31
CA ASP A 548 -1.89 16.84 -26.66
C ASP A 548 -0.55 17.32 -26.08
N LEU A 549 0.36 17.74 -26.94
CA LEU A 549 1.64 18.35 -26.61
C LEU A 549 1.52 19.87 -26.83
N GLY A 550 1.89 20.65 -25.83
CA GLY A 550 1.79 22.11 -25.88
C GLY A 550 2.63 22.81 -24.84
N TYR A 551 2.36 24.09 -24.61
CA TYR A 551 3.02 24.91 -23.59
C TYR A 551 2.08 26.00 -23.05
N LEU A 552 2.40 26.55 -21.88
CA LEU A 552 1.78 27.76 -21.33
C LEU A 552 2.63 29.00 -21.71
N PRO A 553 2.04 30.07 -22.27
CA PRO A 553 2.76 31.31 -22.53
C PRO A 553 3.32 31.96 -21.25
N LYS A 554 4.52 32.55 -21.33
CA LYS A 554 5.20 33.14 -20.16
C LYS A 554 4.35 34.26 -19.54
N GLY A 555 3.96 34.06 -18.28
CA GLY A 555 3.11 34.99 -17.52
C GLY A 555 1.62 34.64 -17.52
N SER A 556 1.20 33.50 -18.09
CA SER A 556 -0.13 32.94 -17.83
C SER A 556 -0.03 31.62 -17.05
N ASP A 557 -0.71 31.59 -15.90
CA ASP A 557 -0.97 30.38 -15.10
C ASP A 557 -2.33 29.74 -15.46
N ASP A 558 -3.08 30.36 -16.38
CA ASP A 558 -4.41 29.90 -16.78
C ASP A 558 -4.29 28.87 -17.90
N TRP A 559 -4.97 27.74 -17.70
CA TRP A 559 -5.08 26.71 -18.72
C TRP A 559 -6.05 27.10 -19.82
N ASP A 560 -6.70 28.27 -19.76
CA ASP A 560 -7.37 28.82 -20.93
C ASP A 560 -6.40 29.29 -22.02
N ASP A 561 -5.16 29.68 -21.68
CA ASP A 561 -4.12 30.12 -22.63
C ASP A 561 -3.20 29.00 -23.15
N PHE A 562 -3.47 27.73 -22.82
CA PHE A 562 -2.61 26.61 -23.24
C PHE A 562 -2.57 26.44 -24.77
N VAL A 563 -1.36 26.51 -25.34
CA VAL A 563 -1.12 26.40 -26.78
C VAL A 563 -0.79 24.96 -27.14
N VAL A 564 -1.77 24.23 -27.69
CA VAL A 564 -1.55 22.89 -28.27
C VAL A 564 -0.73 23.04 -29.57
N CYS A 565 0.41 22.35 -29.63
CA CYS A 565 1.31 22.36 -30.80
C CYS A 565 1.03 21.20 -31.76
N CYS A 566 0.77 20.00 -31.23
CA CYS A 566 0.47 18.77 -31.97
C CYS A 566 -0.13 17.71 -31.02
N ASN A 567 -0.72 16.64 -31.55
CA ASN A 567 -1.08 15.45 -30.76
C ASN A 567 -0.14 14.29 -31.10
N VAL A 568 0.57 13.76 -30.10
CA VAL A 568 1.68 12.82 -30.31
C VAL A 568 1.25 11.48 -30.95
N PHE A 569 -0.02 11.07 -30.77
CA PHE A 569 -0.58 9.86 -31.37
C PHE A 569 -0.87 10.01 -32.87
N HIS A 570 -1.11 11.23 -33.35
CA HIS A 570 -1.46 11.51 -34.74
C HIS A 570 -0.26 12.00 -35.54
N ASP A 571 0.54 12.89 -34.94
CA ASP A 571 1.58 13.64 -35.66
C ASP A 571 2.99 13.03 -35.54
N ASN A 572 3.30 12.41 -34.38
CA ASN A 572 4.67 12.00 -34.04
C ASN A 572 4.89 10.48 -33.96
N GLY A 573 3.85 9.66 -34.22
CA GLY A 573 3.96 8.20 -34.21
C GLY A 573 4.23 7.58 -32.83
N PHE A 574 3.85 8.26 -31.75
CA PHE A 574 3.99 7.74 -30.39
C PHE A 574 2.98 6.61 -30.13
N ASP A 575 3.43 5.36 -30.19
CA ASP A 575 2.60 4.18 -29.90
C ASP A 575 2.48 3.95 -28.38
N CYS A 576 1.34 4.35 -27.81
CA CYS A 576 0.97 4.02 -26.43
C CYS A 576 -0.55 3.83 -26.35
N THR A 577 -1.00 2.75 -25.71
CA THR A 577 -2.42 2.43 -25.61
C THR A 577 -3.14 3.36 -24.63
N THR A 578 -4.20 4.02 -25.07
CA THR A 578 -5.12 4.78 -24.21
C THR A 578 -6.27 3.92 -23.71
N SER A 579 -6.71 4.13 -22.48
CA SER A 579 -7.90 3.52 -21.89
C SER A 579 -8.91 4.58 -21.48
N SER A 580 -10.20 4.35 -21.79
CA SER A 580 -11.33 5.12 -21.26
C SER A 580 -11.82 4.47 -19.97
N HIS A 581 -12.15 5.27 -18.96
CA HIS A 581 -12.72 4.85 -17.69
C HIS A 581 -13.88 5.78 -17.31
N VAL A 582 -14.93 5.20 -16.77
CA VAL A 582 -16.11 5.97 -16.34
C VAL A 582 -16.52 5.51 -14.94
N THR A 583 -16.62 6.46 -14.01
CA THR A 583 -16.99 6.18 -12.61
C THR A 583 -18.11 7.09 -12.14
N GLY A 584 -18.96 6.58 -11.25
CA GLY A 584 -20.11 7.33 -10.74
C GLY A 584 -20.24 7.17 -9.23
N ARG A 585 -20.69 8.21 -8.54
CA ARG A 585 -21.00 8.22 -7.11
C ARG A 585 -22.29 8.98 -6.83
N GLN A 586 -23.17 8.41 -6.03
CA GLN A 586 -24.30 9.13 -5.43
C GLN A 586 -23.99 9.37 -3.95
N GLY A 587 -24.20 10.60 -3.47
CA GLY A 587 -24.05 10.98 -2.07
C GLY A 587 -25.30 11.68 -1.53
N ALA A 588 -25.77 11.28 -0.35
CA ALA A 588 -26.98 11.82 0.25
C ALA A 588 -26.87 11.98 1.78
N TRP A 589 -27.59 12.94 2.35
CA TRP A 589 -27.64 13.15 3.79
C TRP A 589 -28.71 12.27 4.45
N VAL A 590 -28.27 11.20 5.12
CA VAL A 590 -29.13 10.27 5.85
C VAL A 590 -28.87 10.41 7.35
N ASN A 591 -29.90 10.77 8.12
CA ASN A 591 -29.80 10.97 9.59
C ASN A 591 -28.67 11.93 10.03
N ARG A 592 -28.42 12.99 9.25
CA ARG A 592 -27.28 13.95 9.40
C ARG A 592 -25.88 13.38 9.17
N ILE A 593 -25.77 12.17 8.63
CA ILE A 593 -24.52 11.59 8.14
C ILE A 593 -24.57 11.64 6.60
N TYR A 594 -23.54 12.16 5.96
CA TYR A 594 -23.41 12.09 4.51
C TYR A 594 -22.94 10.68 4.14
N GLN A 595 -23.78 9.93 3.44
CA GLN A 595 -23.48 8.59 2.95
C GLN A 595 -23.17 8.67 1.46
N GLN A 596 -22.09 8.01 1.03
CA GLN A 596 -21.74 7.86 -0.39
C GLN A 596 -21.90 6.40 -0.82
N GLN A 597 -22.32 6.21 -2.06
CA GLN A 597 -22.47 4.92 -2.72
C GLN A 597 -21.87 5.03 -4.13
N ASP A 598 -20.92 4.14 -4.45
CA ASP A 598 -20.42 4.00 -5.82
C ASP A 598 -21.53 3.45 -6.73
N MET A 599 -21.59 3.95 -7.96
CA MET A 599 -22.56 3.60 -8.99
C MET A 599 -21.84 2.86 -10.12
N SER A 600 -22.46 1.80 -10.65
CA SER A 600 -21.99 1.15 -11.87
C SER A 600 -22.68 1.75 -13.10
N PRO A 601 -21.96 2.08 -14.17
CA PRO A 601 -22.58 2.39 -15.45
C PRO A 601 -23.17 1.13 -16.09
N PHE A 602 -24.08 1.34 -17.04
CA PHE A 602 -24.35 0.38 -18.11
C PHE A 602 -24.10 1.05 -19.46
N GLU A 603 -23.35 0.38 -20.31
CA GLU A 603 -22.90 0.91 -21.59
C GLU A 603 -24.01 0.86 -22.66
N LEU A 604 -24.03 1.87 -23.53
CA LEU A 604 -24.93 1.99 -24.66
C LEU A 604 -24.12 2.43 -25.92
N PRO A 605 -24.62 2.12 -27.14
CA PRO A 605 -23.91 2.48 -28.37
C PRO A 605 -23.63 3.99 -28.47
N GLY A 606 -22.42 4.34 -28.90
CA GLY A 606 -21.97 5.74 -29.06
C GLY A 606 -21.33 6.37 -27.83
N ASP A 607 -20.65 5.57 -26.99
CA ASP A 607 -20.03 6.02 -25.72
C ASP A 607 -21.02 6.71 -24.76
N ILE A 608 -22.26 6.22 -24.75
CA ILE A 608 -23.29 6.70 -23.81
C ILE A 608 -23.30 5.76 -22.61
N ASN A 609 -23.13 6.33 -21.42
CA ASN A 609 -23.11 5.62 -20.15
C ASN A 609 -24.38 5.95 -19.37
N GLY A 610 -25.19 4.92 -19.10
CA GLY A 610 -26.41 5.00 -18.29
C GLY A 610 -26.17 4.67 -16.82
N TRP A 611 -26.88 5.35 -15.93
CA TRP A 611 -26.72 5.22 -14.47
C TRP A 611 -28.08 5.12 -13.79
N SER A 612 -28.30 4.09 -12.98
CA SER A 612 -29.52 3.95 -12.17
C SER A 612 -29.45 4.85 -10.93
N VAL A 613 -30.24 5.93 -10.92
CA VAL A 613 -30.36 6.86 -9.78
C VAL A 613 -31.50 6.41 -8.89
N VAL A 614 -31.26 6.29 -7.58
CA VAL A 614 -32.28 5.89 -6.60
C VAL A 614 -32.54 7.02 -5.62
N VAL A 615 -33.77 7.52 -5.57
CA VAL A 615 -34.17 8.69 -4.77
C VAL A 615 -35.16 8.30 -3.69
N THR A 616 -34.76 8.44 -2.42
CA THR A 616 -35.66 8.24 -1.28
C THR A 616 -36.52 9.49 -1.04
N PRO A 617 -37.73 9.36 -0.46
CA PRO A 617 -38.60 10.50 -0.21
C PRO A 617 -37.93 11.56 0.68
N GLU A 618 -38.20 12.85 0.43
CA GLU A 618 -37.54 14.02 1.08
C GLU A 618 -36.00 14.13 0.90
N SER A 619 -35.33 13.22 0.19
CA SER A 619 -33.87 13.28 0.04
C SER A 619 -33.39 14.36 -0.94
N GLU A 620 -32.21 14.91 -0.65
CA GLU A 620 -31.38 15.65 -1.59
C GLU A 620 -30.08 14.84 -1.79
N SER A 621 -29.81 14.46 -3.03
CA SER A 621 -28.64 13.68 -3.46
C SER A 621 -27.79 14.51 -4.42
N ASP A 622 -26.48 14.54 -4.17
CA ASP A 622 -25.48 15.00 -5.12
C ASP A 622 -24.91 13.77 -5.86
N ILE A 623 -24.79 13.85 -7.19
CA ILE A 623 -24.29 12.76 -8.04
C ILE A 623 -23.06 13.28 -8.78
N TYR A 624 -21.98 12.49 -8.76
CA TYR A 624 -20.69 12.81 -9.33
C TYR A 624 -20.38 11.74 -10.39
N ILE A 625 -20.43 12.10 -11.67
CA ILE A 625 -20.02 11.23 -12.76
C ILE A 625 -18.71 11.74 -13.34
N ILE A 626 -17.70 10.88 -13.43
CA ILE A 626 -16.39 11.17 -14.01
C ILE A 626 -16.25 10.34 -15.28
N HIS A 627 -16.06 11.02 -16.42
CA HIS A 627 -15.60 10.43 -17.67
C HIS A 627 -14.13 10.80 -17.84
N GLU A 628 -13.25 9.83 -18.04
CA GLU A 628 -11.82 10.10 -18.23
C GLU A 628 -11.15 9.15 -19.22
N MET A 629 -10.12 9.65 -19.89
CA MET A 629 -9.28 8.92 -20.82
C MET A 629 -7.83 9.11 -20.38
N MET A 630 -7.06 8.03 -20.28
CA MET A 630 -5.64 8.08 -19.86
C MET A 630 -4.74 7.14 -20.68
N MET A 631 -3.46 7.51 -20.79
CA MET A 631 -2.40 6.61 -21.26
C MET A 631 -2.23 5.45 -20.27
N SER A 632 -2.06 4.22 -20.77
CA SER A 632 -1.87 3.04 -19.91
C SER A 632 -0.53 3.01 -19.18
N GLN A 633 0.46 3.80 -19.61
CA GLN A 633 1.79 3.88 -19.00
C GLN A 633 2.32 5.32 -19.02
N VAL A 634 2.27 6.00 -17.88
CA VAL A 634 2.79 7.39 -17.75
C VAL A 634 4.31 7.46 -17.99
N ASN A 635 5.04 6.38 -17.67
CA ASN A 635 6.46 6.22 -18.01
C ASN A 635 6.76 6.43 -19.51
N ALA A 636 5.87 6.02 -20.41
CA ALA A 636 6.09 6.14 -21.85
C ALA A 636 6.07 7.61 -22.31
N ALA A 637 5.14 8.41 -21.77
CA ALA A 637 5.05 9.85 -22.02
C ALA A 637 6.28 10.60 -21.50
N TRP A 638 6.78 10.23 -20.32
CA TRP A 638 8.00 10.80 -19.77
C TRP A 638 9.24 10.48 -20.63
N ASN A 639 9.41 9.23 -21.06
CA ASN A 639 10.52 8.83 -21.95
C ASN A 639 10.44 9.57 -23.29
N PHE A 640 9.24 9.65 -23.89
CA PHE A 640 9.02 10.40 -25.12
C PHE A 640 9.45 11.88 -25.00
N LEU A 641 9.15 12.55 -23.88
CA LEU A 641 9.65 13.90 -23.63
C LEU A 641 11.18 13.96 -23.42
N LEU A 642 11.80 12.98 -22.75
CA LEU A 642 13.26 12.94 -22.59
C LEU A 642 13.98 12.80 -23.93
N ASP A 643 13.49 11.91 -24.79
CA ASP A 643 14.14 11.54 -26.04
C ASP A 643 13.82 12.53 -27.18
N SER A 644 12.56 12.94 -27.30
CA SER A 644 12.08 13.80 -28.40
C SER A 644 11.97 15.28 -28.05
N GLY A 645 11.88 15.63 -26.75
CA GLY A 645 11.51 16.96 -26.27
C GLY A 645 12.37 18.09 -26.83
N ARG A 646 13.70 17.95 -26.87
CA ARG A 646 14.59 18.98 -27.45
C ARG A 646 14.33 19.24 -28.94
N SER A 647 13.95 18.20 -29.70
CA SER A 647 13.67 18.33 -31.14
C SER A 647 12.34 19.05 -31.39
N LEU A 648 11.32 18.70 -30.61
CA LEU A 648 9.97 19.29 -30.67
C LEU A 648 10.00 20.75 -30.17
N ALA A 649 10.72 21.03 -29.09
CA ALA A 649 10.89 22.39 -28.57
C ALA A 649 11.54 23.32 -29.62
N LYS A 650 12.59 22.83 -30.30
CA LYS A 650 13.24 23.53 -31.41
C LYS A 650 12.33 23.71 -32.63
N GLN A 651 11.43 22.78 -32.90
CA GLN A 651 10.43 22.88 -33.99
C GLN A 651 9.39 23.98 -33.71
N TYR A 652 8.92 24.10 -32.45
CA TYR A 652 7.89 25.08 -32.07
C TYR A 652 8.45 26.41 -31.53
N GLY A 653 9.76 26.52 -31.31
CA GLY A 653 10.43 27.76 -30.88
C GLY A 653 10.32 28.06 -29.39
N VAL A 654 10.12 27.03 -28.56
CA VAL A 654 9.95 27.11 -27.09
C VAL A 654 11.12 26.46 -26.36
N ALA A 655 11.25 26.67 -25.04
CA ALA A 655 12.23 25.92 -24.25
C ALA A 655 11.75 24.47 -24.00
N PRO A 656 12.63 23.46 -23.92
CA PRO A 656 12.22 22.07 -23.77
C PRO A 656 11.53 21.78 -22.41
N GLU A 657 11.86 22.53 -21.36
CA GLU A 657 11.19 22.51 -20.05
C GLU A 657 9.84 23.24 -20.00
N GLU A 658 9.47 23.95 -21.08
CA GLU A 658 8.15 24.56 -21.24
C GLU A 658 7.16 23.60 -21.93
N LEU A 659 7.64 22.48 -22.48
CA LEU A 659 6.79 21.45 -23.07
C LEU A 659 6.03 20.65 -22.01
N ILE A 660 4.72 20.57 -22.23
CA ILE A 660 3.73 19.87 -21.42
C ILE A 660 3.03 18.85 -22.32
N LEU A 661 3.05 17.58 -21.92
CA LEU A 661 2.33 16.49 -22.60
C LEU A 661 1.19 15.99 -21.71
N VAL A 662 -0.03 16.06 -22.22
CA VAL A 662 -1.25 15.64 -21.50
C VAL A 662 -1.38 14.12 -21.53
N THR A 663 -1.34 13.48 -20.35
CA THR A 663 -1.37 12.00 -20.19
C THR A 663 -2.71 11.45 -19.74
N ARG A 664 -3.60 12.31 -19.23
CA ARG A 664 -5.01 12.02 -18.93
C ARG A 664 -5.84 13.27 -19.13
N VAL A 665 -7.07 13.10 -19.60
CA VAL A 665 -8.11 14.14 -19.57
C VAL A 665 -9.38 13.57 -18.99
N GLY A 666 -10.18 14.39 -18.34
CA GLY A 666 -11.50 13.98 -17.88
C GLY A 666 -12.46 15.13 -17.63
N THR A 667 -13.74 14.79 -17.52
CA THR A 667 -14.78 15.72 -17.10
C THR A 667 -15.55 15.17 -15.91
N GLU A 668 -15.64 15.98 -14.85
CA GLU A 668 -16.48 15.72 -13.69
C GLU A 668 -17.82 16.44 -13.89
N GLN A 669 -18.88 15.64 -14.06
CA GLN A 669 -20.26 16.10 -14.23
C GLN A 669 -20.98 15.93 -12.89
N ARG A 670 -21.24 17.04 -12.19
CA ARG A 670 -21.96 17.06 -10.92
C ARG A 670 -23.43 17.37 -11.16
N PHE A 671 -24.32 16.45 -10.78
CA PHE A 671 -25.76 16.63 -10.83
C PHE A 671 -26.33 16.75 -9.42
N ARG A 672 -27.44 17.46 -9.28
CA ARG A 672 -28.21 17.50 -8.04
C ARG A 672 -29.61 16.98 -8.29
N VAL A 673 -30.08 16.14 -7.38
CA VAL A 673 -31.37 15.46 -7.42
C VAL A 673 -32.08 15.68 -6.09
N ARG A 674 -33.29 16.20 -6.13
CA ARG A 674 -34.09 16.49 -4.94
C ARG A 674 -35.50 15.93 -5.07
N ASP A 675 -35.90 15.13 -4.09
CA ASP A 675 -37.26 14.67 -3.95
C ASP A 675 -38.19 15.82 -3.50
N LEU A 676 -39.37 15.92 -4.13
CA LEU A 676 -40.36 16.96 -3.89
C LEU A 676 -41.55 16.46 -3.05
N ARG A 677 -41.58 15.18 -2.68
CA ARG A 677 -42.58 14.65 -1.75
C ARG A 677 -42.22 15.15 -0.35
N LYS A 678 -43.25 15.45 0.44
CA LYS A 678 -43.09 15.77 1.86
C LYS A 678 -43.69 14.63 2.67
N ILE A 679 -42.90 14.03 3.56
CA ILE A 679 -43.36 12.98 4.44
C ILE A 679 -44.20 13.64 5.53
N GLN A 680 -45.50 13.43 5.49
CA GLN A 680 -46.38 13.85 6.57
C GLN A 680 -46.23 12.87 7.73
N TYR A 681 -45.67 13.34 8.83
CA TYR A 681 -45.56 12.59 10.08
C TYR A 681 -46.81 12.82 10.94
N TRP A 682 -47.27 11.80 11.66
CA TRP A 682 -48.34 11.99 12.64
C TRP A 682 -47.92 13.03 13.71
N PRO A 683 -48.80 13.97 14.10
CA PRO A 683 -48.51 14.89 15.19
C PRO A 683 -48.31 14.10 16.47
N SER A 684 -47.20 14.34 17.18
CA SER A 684 -46.79 13.56 18.37
C SER A 684 -47.70 13.72 19.60
N SER A 685 -48.84 14.40 19.46
CA SER A 685 -49.78 14.78 20.53
C SER A 685 -51.14 14.08 20.46
N VAL A 686 -51.48 13.36 19.38
CA VAL A 686 -52.87 12.87 19.15
C VAL A 686 -53.28 11.71 20.08
N GLY A 687 -52.31 10.98 20.66
CA GLY A 687 -52.58 9.80 21.52
C GLY A 687 -52.54 10.05 23.03
N ALA A 688 -52.05 11.20 23.49
CA ALA A 688 -51.88 11.48 24.91
C ALA A 688 -53.20 11.97 25.53
N GLN A 689 -54.01 11.03 26.05
CA GLN A 689 -55.07 11.33 27.00
C GLN A 689 -54.50 12.21 28.13
N PRO A 690 -55.16 13.34 28.50
CA PRO A 690 -54.69 14.19 29.59
C PRO A 690 -54.96 13.49 30.92
N HIS A 691 -54.03 12.63 31.35
CA HIS A 691 -54.05 11.99 32.66
C HIS A 691 -53.88 13.05 33.75
N SER A 692 -55.01 13.50 34.27
CA SER A 692 -55.14 14.56 35.25
C SER A 692 -54.58 14.16 36.61
N HIS A 693 -53.49 14.82 37.00
CA HIS A 693 -52.98 14.99 38.36
C HIS A 693 -52.56 13.73 39.16
N MET A 694 -51.26 13.65 39.47
CA MET A 694 -50.80 13.33 40.83
C MET A 694 -49.60 14.22 41.19
N PRO A 695 -49.73 15.18 42.14
CA PRO A 695 -48.66 16.11 42.49
C PRO A 695 -47.75 15.55 43.59
N HIS A 696 -46.81 14.68 43.24
CA HIS A 696 -45.75 14.27 44.17
C HIS A 696 -44.56 15.24 44.12
N HIS A 697 -44.46 16.08 45.14
CA HIS A 697 -43.25 16.86 45.40
C HIS A 697 -42.06 15.92 45.71
N SER A 698 -40.94 16.15 45.05
CA SER A 698 -39.63 15.60 45.42
C SER A 698 -38.58 16.69 45.18
N PRO A 699 -38.09 17.37 46.23
CA PRO A 699 -37.11 18.44 46.08
C PRO A 699 -35.68 17.88 46.02
N PHE A 700 -34.76 18.66 45.44
CA PHE A 700 -33.32 18.41 45.40
C PHE A 700 -32.83 17.11 44.75
N GLN A 701 -32.70 17.12 43.43
CA GLN A 701 -31.51 16.56 42.76
C GLN A 701 -30.95 17.58 41.76
N HIS A 702 -29.63 17.59 41.59
CA HIS A 702 -28.91 18.66 40.90
C HIS A 702 -29.07 18.57 39.37
N HIS A 703 -29.10 19.73 38.71
CA HIS A 703 -29.09 19.85 37.25
C HIS A 703 -27.72 19.46 36.67
N GLY A 704 -27.50 18.17 36.46
CA GLY A 704 -26.45 17.69 35.57
C GLY A 704 -26.73 18.12 34.13
N PHE A 705 -25.95 19.05 33.61
CA PHE A 705 -26.00 19.41 32.19
C PHE A 705 -25.55 18.24 31.30
N GLY A 706 -26.21 18.05 30.15
CA GLY A 706 -25.52 17.50 28.98
C GLY A 706 -25.74 16.03 28.59
N GLN A 707 -26.79 15.34 29.06
CA GLN A 707 -27.24 14.10 28.40
C GLN A 707 -28.72 14.17 27.99
N MET A 708 -28.95 14.56 26.73
CA MET A 708 -30.22 14.28 26.04
C MET A 708 -30.31 12.77 25.76
N PRO A 709 -31.34 12.04 26.25
CA PRO A 709 -31.53 10.66 25.85
C PRO A 709 -31.86 10.62 24.35
N ASN A 710 -30.94 10.10 23.54
CA ASN A 710 -30.96 10.20 22.07
C ASN A 710 -31.99 9.27 21.39
N GLY A 711 -33.08 8.95 22.10
CA GLY A 711 -34.15 8.02 21.71
C GLY A 711 -35.52 8.70 21.76
N GLY A 712 -35.65 9.87 21.17
CA GLY A 712 -36.96 10.50 20.97
C GLY A 712 -37.89 9.59 20.16
N PRO A 713 -39.21 9.55 20.46
CA PRO A 713 -40.12 8.60 19.84
C PRO A 713 -40.14 8.78 18.32
N GLN A 714 -39.80 7.72 17.59
CA GLN A 714 -39.79 7.73 16.12
C GLN A 714 -41.19 8.08 15.62
N ARG A 715 -41.30 9.21 14.91
CA ARG A 715 -42.57 9.64 14.34
C ARG A 715 -42.93 8.72 13.19
N ALA A 716 -44.02 7.97 13.34
CA ALA A 716 -44.57 7.19 12.24
C ALA A 716 -45.08 8.14 11.13
N PRO A 717 -44.78 7.85 9.84
CA PRO A 717 -45.42 8.54 8.73
C PRO A 717 -46.91 8.20 8.67
N VAL A 718 -47.74 9.09 8.10
CA VAL A 718 -49.17 8.83 7.89
C VAL A 718 -49.34 7.75 6.81
N TYR A 719 -50.15 6.73 7.11
CA TYR A 719 -50.46 5.62 6.20
C TYR A 719 -51.02 6.10 4.85
N GLY A 720 -50.69 5.38 3.77
CA GLY A 720 -51.13 5.70 2.40
C GLY A 720 -50.20 6.65 1.62
N GLN A 721 -49.12 7.13 2.23
CA GLN A 721 -48.09 7.87 1.50
C GLN A 721 -47.22 6.95 0.64
N ASP A 722 -46.88 7.42 -0.55
CA ASP A 722 -45.93 6.77 -1.45
C ASP A 722 -44.48 7.05 -0.99
N LEU A 723 -44.02 6.22 -0.05
CA LEU A 723 -42.66 6.22 0.48
C LEU A 723 -41.68 5.36 -0.34
N SER A 724 -42.10 4.84 -1.51
CA SER A 724 -41.21 4.02 -2.35
C SER A 724 -40.03 4.86 -2.87
N PRO A 725 -38.78 4.34 -2.89
CA PRO A 725 -37.71 4.98 -3.62
C PRO A 725 -38.09 5.10 -5.10
N LYS A 726 -37.84 6.26 -5.72
CA LYS A 726 -37.99 6.43 -7.17
C LYS A 726 -36.69 6.05 -7.85
N ILE A 727 -36.82 5.30 -8.95
CA ILE A 727 -35.70 4.91 -9.79
C ILE A 727 -35.90 5.58 -11.14
N PHE A 728 -34.86 6.24 -11.62
CA PHE A 728 -34.77 6.76 -12.98
C PHE A 728 -33.32 6.72 -13.44
N TYR A 729 -33.09 7.03 -14.72
CA TYR A 729 -31.82 6.80 -15.39
C TYR A 729 -31.20 8.13 -15.78
N LEU A 730 -29.95 8.35 -15.40
CA LEU A 730 -29.12 9.44 -15.89
C LEU A 730 -28.32 8.90 -17.09
N PHE A 731 -28.25 9.63 -18.20
CA PHE A 731 -27.38 9.32 -19.33
C PHE A 731 -26.32 10.41 -19.49
N THR A 732 -25.07 10.01 -19.64
CA THR A 732 -23.90 10.88 -19.82
C THR A 732 -22.96 10.29 -20.86
N SER A 733 -22.07 11.10 -21.44
CA SER A 733 -21.01 10.65 -22.35
C SER A 733 -19.73 11.46 -22.11
N SER A 734 -18.60 10.97 -22.63
CA SER A 734 -17.35 11.73 -22.70
C SER A 734 -17.41 12.83 -23.77
N ASP A 735 -18.28 12.67 -24.78
CA ASP A 735 -18.43 13.62 -25.89
C ASP A 735 -18.81 15.03 -25.38
N LYS A 736 -18.15 16.03 -25.98
CA LYS A 736 -18.38 17.45 -25.72
C LYS A 736 -19.77 17.90 -26.19
N ASP A 737 -20.27 17.30 -27.28
CA ASP A 737 -21.51 17.71 -27.97
C ASP A 737 -22.74 16.95 -27.40
N TYR A 738 -22.53 15.95 -26.55
CA TYR A 738 -23.61 15.19 -25.90
C TYR A 738 -24.17 15.90 -24.67
N GLN A 739 -25.47 16.21 -24.70
CA GLN A 739 -26.16 16.79 -23.54
C GLN A 739 -26.65 15.71 -22.56
N SER A 740 -25.93 15.56 -21.45
CA SER A 740 -26.31 14.70 -20.32
C SER A 740 -27.70 15.03 -19.78
N HIS A 741 -28.54 14.01 -19.61
CA HIS A 741 -29.97 14.15 -19.30
C HIS A 741 -30.53 12.96 -18.51
N PHE A 742 -31.75 13.11 -17.99
CA PHE A 742 -32.43 12.09 -17.19
C PHE A 742 -33.66 11.51 -17.90
N SER A 743 -33.97 10.24 -17.65
CA SER A 743 -35.06 9.49 -18.30
C SER A 743 -35.75 8.55 -17.33
N GLN A 744 -37.05 8.33 -17.51
CA GLN A 744 -37.81 7.31 -16.78
C GLN A 744 -37.56 5.88 -17.32
N ARG A 745 -36.78 5.73 -18.41
CA ARG A 745 -36.53 4.45 -19.09
C ARG A 745 -35.03 4.12 -19.15
N PRO A 746 -34.63 2.84 -19.06
CA PRO A 746 -33.23 2.42 -19.10
C PRO A 746 -32.58 2.53 -20.50
N MET A 747 -33.32 2.99 -21.52
CA MET A 747 -32.74 3.39 -22.79
C MET A 747 -33.08 4.86 -23.06
N PRO A 748 -32.14 5.67 -23.58
CA PRO A 748 -32.44 7.00 -24.06
C PRO A 748 -33.36 6.91 -25.28
N ALA A 749 -34.17 7.95 -25.50
CA ALA A 749 -34.79 8.13 -26.81
C ALA A 749 -33.68 8.48 -27.83
N PRO A 750 -33.73 8.00 -29.08
CA PRO A 750 -32.80 8.44 -30.10
C PRO A 750 -33.05 9.91 -30.40
N MET A 751 -32.20 10.77 -29.84
CA MET A 751 -32.30 12.23 -30.02
C MET A 751 -32.00 12.61 -31.47
N GLN A 752 -32.84 13.45 -32.06
CA GLN A 752 -32.45 14.11 -33.30
C GLN A 752 -31.38 15.15 -33.01
N LYS A 753 -30.47 15.38 -33.97
CA LYS A 753 -29.55 16.51 -33.92
C LYS A 753 -30.39 17.79 -33.82
N ASP A 754 -30.01 18.68 -32.90
CA ASP A 754 -30.70 19.91 -32.53
C ASP A 754 -32.01 19.76 -31.70
N GLU A 755 -32.45 18.54 -31.36
CA GLU A 755 -33.56 18.34 -30.41
C GLU A 755 -33.08 18.41 -28.95
N LYS A 756 -33.79 19.16 -28.10
CA LYS A 756 -33.49 19.21 -26.66
C LYS A 756 -33.75 17.85 -26.01
N PRO A 757 -32.89 17.39 -25.09
CA PRO A 757 -33.13 16.13 -24.39
C PRO A 757 -34.42 16.20 -23.57
N PRO A 758 -35.14 15.07 -23.39
CA PRO A 758 -36.35 15.04 -22.60
C PRO A 758 -36.04 15.34 -21.13
N GLU A 759 -36.65 16.39 -20.59
CA GLU A 759 -36.55 16.70 -19.16
C GLU A 759 -37.43 15.73 -18.33
N LEU A 760 -37.01 15.44 -17.09
CA LEU A 760 -37.85 14.69 -16.15
C LEU A 760 -39.07 15.52 -15.78
N ASP A 761 -40.26 15.05 -16.18
CA ASP A 761 -41.53 15.62 -15.73
C ASP A 761 -41.65 15.51 -14.20
N ALA A 762 -41.38 16.63 -13.53
CA ALA A 762 -41.42 16.76 -12.08
C ALA A 762 -42.84 16.58 -11.50
N SER A 763 -43.91 16.69 -12.30
CA SER A 763 -45.27 16.40 -11.86
C SER A 763 -45.53 14.89 -11.77
N ILE A 764 -44.95 14.10 -12.68
CA ILE A 764 -45.05 12.64 -12.71
C ILE A 764 -44.10 12.03 -11.67
N VAL A 765 -42.82 12.39 -11.72
CA VAL A 765 -41.76 11.73 -10.93
C VAL A 765 -41.62 12.32 -9.52
N LYS A 766 -42.09 13.57 -9.31
CA LYS A 766 -41.98 14.30 -8.03
C LYS A 766 -40.54 14.44 -7.54
N CYS A 767 -39.61 14.55 -8.48
CA CYS A 767 -38.20 14.86 -8.25
C CYS A 767 -37.80 16.03 -9.16
N PHE A 768 -36.89 16.88 -8.69
CA PHE A 768 -36.20 17.88 -9.49
C PHE A 768 -34.74 17.44 -9.66
N ALA A 769 -34.26 17.38 -10.90
CA ALA A 769 -32.94 16.82 -11.23
C ALA A 769 -32.27 17.67 -12.32
N TYR A 770 -31.03 18.11 -12.07
CA TYR A 770 -30.33 19.03 -12.96
C TYR A 770 -28.81 18.86 -12.89
N LEU A 771 -28.10 19.23 -13.96
CA LEU A 771 -26.65 19.41 -13.96
C LEU A 771 -26.32 20.66 -13.14
N ASN A 772 -25.59 20.48 -12.04
CA ASN A 772 -25.18 21.56 -11.14
C ASN A 772 -23.84 22.19 -11.56
N ALA A 773 -22.90 21.39 -12.08
CA ALA A 773 -21.64 21.86 -12.67
C ALA A 773 -20.99 20.81 -13.59
N LYS A 774 -20.19 21.26 -14.58
CA LYS A 774 -19.26 20.42 -15.36
C LYS A 774 -17.86 21.02 -15.23
N TYR A 775 -16.90 20.26 -14.73
CA TYR A 775 -15.49 20.65 -14.60
C TYR A 775 -14.62 19.81 -15.52
N GLY A 776 -13.55 20.38 -16.08
CA GLY A 776 -12.48 19.61 -16.69
C GLY A 776 -11.33 19.41 -15.71
N PHE A 777 -10.65 18.26 -15.82
CA PHE A 777 -9.37 18.00 -15.18
C PHE A 777 -8.42 17.29 -16.14
N LEU A 778 -7.13 17.35 -15.87
CA LEU A 778 -6.12 16.61 -16.61
C LEU A 778 -4.93 16.19 -15.73
N ASP A 779 -4.26 15.13 -16.17
CA ASP A 779 -2.91 14.79 -15.70
C ASP A 779 -1.93 15.07 -16.83
N TYR A 780 -0.76 15.60 -16.52
CA TYR A 780 0.27 15.97 -17.50
C TYR A 780 1.68 15.66 -17.02
N VAL A 781 2.60 15.50 -17.97
CA VAL A 781 4.04 15.39 -17.70
C VAL A 781 4.78 16.60 -18.28
N GLN A 782 5.72 17.13 -17.50
CA GLN A 782 6.56 18.27 -17.82
C GLN A 782 7.93 18.04 -17.18
N LEU A 783 9.00 18.20 -17.96
CA LEU A 783 10.38 17.99 -17.53
C LEU A 783 11.02 19.26 -16.96
N HIS A 784 12.07 19.11 -16.17
CA HIS A 784 12.91 20.20 -15.67
C HIS A 784 13.97 20.57 -16.71
N ALA A 785 14.53 21.79 -16.66
CA ALA A 785 15.63 22.19 -17.57
C ALA A 785 16.81 21.19 -17.51
N GLU A 786 17.18 20.79 -16.30
CA GLU A 786 18.22 19.78 -16.01
C GLU A 786 17.93 18.36 -16.56
N ASP A 787 16.67 18.01 -16.83
CA ASP A 787 16.38 16.75 -17.54
C ASP A 787 16.86 16.80 -19.02
N PHE A 788 17.19 18.00 -19.50
CA PHE A 788 17.78 18.29 -20.80
C PHE A 788 19.23 18.78 -20.73
N GLU A 789 19.92 18.66 -19.60
CA GLU A 789 21.39 18.77 -19.55
C GLU A 789 22.02 17.41 -19.96
N ASP A 790 23.22 17.43 -20.54
CA ASP A 790 23.97 16.24 -21.01
C ASP A 790 25.19 15.95 -20.14
#